data_AF-K9RED5-F1
#
_entry.id   AF-K9RED5-F1
#
_cell.length_a   1.000
_cell.length_b   1.000
_cell.length_c   1.000
_cell.angle_alpha   90.00
_cell.angle_beta   90.00
_cell.angle_gamma   90.00
#
_symmetry.space_group_name_H-M   'P 1'
#
loop_
_entity.id
_entity.type
_entity.pdbx_description
1 polymer ?
#
loop_
_entity_poly.entity_id
_entity_poly.type
_entity_poly.pdbx_seq_one_letter_code
_entity_poly.pdbx_strand_id
1 'polypeptide(L)'
;MYNNWQIALISAITIGSALIHPSAYANPQIIPDATLPNNSLVKVEGKINRIEGGTTAGGNLFHSFQQFSIPKGQKAFFNNAIDINNIITRVTGNSISNINGYIRANGSANLFLINPNGIIFDRGARLDIGGSFIGSTADSIKFSDGSFFSATSPESPPLLKINLPVGLQFGSNQMGKISNSGQLKVDSGNNITLIGNIIENRRALELNGGQISLAAISSEGLANLAKNGEFLSFESQSNNINNLQSDAGSAIVKSPVIVQKDKAGNTGKIVIQAQDNLEIIRTSIKSSNGGDINLQAKKLSVIDSIIETALNSKANDNGGDISILAESIKITDTRNQRGSTRISSQVLTNAKGNGGDIDITTNSLLIDNKARIYAGTRGKGNAGSVSINASDAIELLEGDIFSQVDNSGIGNSGNINIRSNSLKLDGGEGNRALINTNVKAKGSGIAGTIFIDVKDKIELRNGGRIVSNLEKKGDGSGGNIFINARSLFLERGGRIQALTQGSGRAGNIDVRADESISISGNPEYTSSAGIYTSSEATAGGEGGNINLIANKLKISDNAVLNARSRSSFPGGNITVEVDSLEMTDGGQILTTAFAEGNAGNIEINARENISISGSDSSYFNRQIKLFKQKRNADSLVANDTPSSGLLARNTGISDGGKIVINTEKITVRDGGVLSSESTGKGNSGNIKIDANFIELIDGGQIITNSKDSGNAGNIILNADKTDATQILISGSDPNYLQKFTQASELVEQGVFDEINQIIPNDTSNSALLAKTQGSGNAGSLTLNAQQLQIANQAEIAASTSKKSTGIGGSIVFNVGELNIDNDAQVAVSSNGTGNAGNININARSIGLNNNALLTANTQSAKVDSEIEQATININSKQLIMRRGSNITTNAKGENVIGGNINIETDIIAALENSDISANSENFRGGNVIIRTQGIFGTQFRPQSTLNSDITATGATEDSSGNVEIITPDIDLNLNSIELSEVPVESKIAQACTPRGRQNASTFIATGRGGLPLSPNQPVRKRAVIANWIDLPSQNRIEVVRNSKQEVERKTIVEAQKFVVDKNGDVLLVAESEEGGYRNSEFNCG
;
A
#
# COMPACT_ATOMS: atom_id res chain seq x y z
N MET A 1 -24.90 82.59 1.13
CA MET A 1 -24.80 83.97 1.66
C MET A 1 -23.55 84.61 1.06
N TYR A 2 -23.61 85.91 0.72
CA TYR A 2 -22.51 86.86 0.39
C TYR A 2 -21.36 86.36 -0.51
N ASN A 3 -21.26 86.81 -1.77
CA ASN A 3 -20.73 88.12 -2.24
C ASN A 3 -19.18 88.18 -2.17
N ASN A 4 -18.46 88.32 -3.29
CA ASN A 4 -18.18 89.56 -4.08
C ASN A 4 -17.22 90.51 -3.32
N TRP A 5 -16.31 91.29 -3.93
CA TRP A 5 -16.48 92.33 -4.97
C TRP A 5 -15.13 92.56 -5.75
N GLN A 6 -15.10 92.72 -7.09
CA GLN A 6 -15.07 93.98 -7.91
C GLN A 6 -13.78 94.83 -7.83
N ILE A 7 -13.31 95.66 -8.79
CA ILE A 7 -13.68 96.08 -10.19
C ILE A 7 -12.32 96.45 -10.93
N ALA A 8 -12.12 96.78 -12.22
CA ALA A 8 -12.84 97.33 -13.40
C ALA A 8 -12.45 96.55 -14.71
N LEU A 9 -13.02 96.66 -15.93
CA LEU A 9 -14.02 97.53 -16.60
C LEU A 9 -13.48 98.77 -17.38
N ILE A 10 -13.30 98.65 -18.72
CA ILE A 10 -13.56 99.68 -19.78
C ILE A 10 -13.89 98.97 -21.13
N SER A 11 -14.60 99.66 -22.04
CA SER A 11 -15.29 99.16 -23.25
C SER A 11 -14.46 99.34 -24.57
N ALA A 12 -14.89 99.02 -25.81
CA ALA A 12 -16.21 98.66 -26.36
C ALA A 12 -16.15 97.94 -27.75
N ILE A 13 -17.30 97.34 -28.15
CA ILE A 13 -17.79 97.11 -29.55
C ILE A 13 -17.09 96.06 -30.44
N THR A 14 -17.93 95.41 -31.27
CA THR A 14 -17.63 94.28 -32.16
C THR A 14 -17.47 94.69 -33.63
N ILE A 15 -16.67 93.93 -34.38
CA ILE A 15 -16.94 93.47 -35.77
C ILE A 15 -16.11 92.19 -36.00
N GLY A 16 -16.66 91.22 -36.72
CA GLY A 16 -16.06 89.89 -36.86
C GLY A 16 -15.04 89.77 -37.99
N SER A 17 -13.93 89.10 -37.71
CA SER A 17 -13.05 88.48 -38.72
C SER A 17 -12.48 87.18 -38.15
N ALA A 18 -12.41 86.12 -38.97
CA ALA A 18 -12.07 84.78 -38.50
C ALA A 18 -10.56 84.60 -38.34
N LEU A 19 -10.07 84.62 -37.10
CA LEU A 19 -8.71 84.19 -36.76
C LEU A 19 -8.74 82.77 -36.17
N ILE A 20 -8.12 81.85 -36.90
CA ILE A 20 -8.05 80.44 -36.55
C ILE A 20 -7.12 80.28 -35.35
N HIS A 21 -7.63 79.83 -34.21
CA HIS A 21 -6.76 79.32 -33.14
C HIS A 21 -6.02 78.08 -33.67
N PRO A 22 -4.67 78.06 -33.64
CA PRO A 22 -3.94 76.84 -33.98
C PRO A 22 -4.34 75.76 -32.99
N SER A 23 -4.79 74.61 -33.50
CA SER A 23 -5.08 73.44 -32.68
C SER A 23 -3.85 73.10 -31.85
N ALA A 24 -4.03 72.82 -30.55
CA ALA A 24 -2.94 72.35 -29.72
C ALA A 24 -2.45 70.99 -30.27
N TYR A 25 -1.34 71.01 -31.02
CA TYR A 25 -0.73 69.81 -31.56
C TYR A 25 -0.32 68.92 -30.40
N ALA A 26 -0.98 67.76 -30.26
CA ALA A 26 -0.55 66.75 -29.31
C ALA A 26 0.87 66.30 -29.68
N ASN A 27 1.79 66.28 -28.70
CA ASN A 27 3.17 65.87 -28.92
C ASN A 27 3.21 64.53 -29.68
N PRO A 28 3.97 64.42 -30.79
CA PRO A 28 4.04 63.19 -31.57
C PRO A 28 4.64 62.08 -30.70
N GLN A 29 3.92 60.96 -30.56
CA GLN A 29 4.35 59.83 -29.72
C GLN A 29 5.05 58.72 -30.52
N ILE A 30 5.20 58.90 -31.83
CA ILE A 30 6.05 58.08 -32.70
C ILE A 30 7.09 59.04 -33.30
N ILE A 31 8.32 58.96 -32.82
CA ILE A 31 9.42 59.87 -33.15
C ILE A 31 10.57 59.02 -33.72
N PRO A 32 10.88 59.12 -35.02
CA PRO A 32 12.08 58.51 -35.60
C PRO A 32 13.36 58.97 -34.91
N ASP A 33 14.39 58.12 -34.93
CA ASP A 33 15.77 58.56 -34.72
C ASP A 33 16.51 58.66 -36.08
N ALA A 34 17.79 59.03 -36.03
CA ALA A 34 18.65 59.25 -37.20
C ALA A 34 19.66 58.10 -37.44
N THR A 35 19.49 56.94 -36.80
CA THR A 35 20.52 55.91 -36.64
C THR A 35 20.54 54.82 -37.74
N LEU A 36 19.83 55.04 -38.86
CA LEU A 36 19.79 54.14 -40.01
C LEU A 36 20.39 54.78 -41.27
N PRO A 37 20.97 54.00 -42.20
CA PRO A 37 21.42 54.49 -43.51
C PRO A 37 20.30 55.19 -44.31
N ASN A 38 19.09 54.65 -44.27
CA ASN A 38 17.85 55.30 -44.67
C ASN A 38 16.91 55.34 -43.45
N ASN A 39 16.65 56.54 -42.94
CA ASN A 39 15.91 56.75 -41.69
C ASN A 39 14.40 56.56 -41.83
N SER A 40 13.75 56.31 -40.68
CA SER A 40 12.30 56.16 -40.62
C SER A 40 11.62 57.52 -40.75
N LEU A 41 10.49 57.57 -41.46
CA LEU A 41 9.70 58.79 -41.66
C LEU A 41 8.29 58.57 -41.11
N VAL A 42 7.72 59.57 -40.43
CA VAL A 42 6.36 59.54 -39.89
C VAL A 42 5.56 60.71 -40.46
N LYS A 43 4.49 60.40 -41.19
CA LYS A 43 3.51 61.37 -41.70
C LYS A 43 2.21 61.25 -40.90
N VAL A 44 1.75 62.37 -40.33
CA VAL A 44 0.55 62.40 -39.48
C VAL A 44 -0.69 62.76 -40.31
N GLU A 45 -1.38 61.74 -40.78
CA GLU A 45 -2.64 61.82 -41.53
C GLU A 45 -3.84 61.76 -40.56
N GLY A 46 -4.02 62.83 -39.79
CA GLY A 46 -5.11 63.01 -38.83
C GLY A 46 -5.02 62.09 -37.62
N LYS A 47 -5.50 60.84 -37.75
CA LYS A 47 -5.37 59.78 -36.72
C LYS A 47 -4.43 58.63 -37.15
N ILE A 48 -3.90 58.69 -38.37
CA ILE A 48 -2.99 57.69 -38.92
C ILE A 48 -1.58 58.28 -38.91
N ASN A 49 -0.68 57.69 -38.14
CA ASN A 49 0.76 57.91 -38.23
C ASN A 49 1.29 56.92 -39.28
N ARG A 50 1.39 57.37 -40.54
CA ARG A 50 1.95 56.56 -41.63
C ARG A 50 3.47 56.53 -41.50
N ILE A 51 4.01 55.34 -41.38
CA ILE A 51 5.44 55.06 -41.27
C ILE A 51 5.95 54.67 -42.66
N GLU A 52 6.96 55.41 -43.13
CA GLU A 52 7.61 55.25 -44.45
C GLU A 52 9.14 55.37 -44.30
N GLY A 53 9.87 55.31 -45.42
CA GLY A 53 11.34 55.26 -45.38
C GLY A 53 11.82 53.97 -44.73
N GLY A 54 12.83 54.06 -43.86
CA GLY A 54 13.51 52.90 -43.30
C GLY A 54 14.53 52.30 -44.27
N THR A 55 15.34 51.35 -43.78
CA THR A 55 16.42 50.73 -44.57
C THR A 55 16.01 49.32 -44.99
N THR A 56 16.05 49.02 -46.29
CA THR A 56 15.83 47.66 -46.81
C THR A 56 17.13 46.89 -46.94
N ALA A 57 17.11 45.61 -46.55
CA ALA A 57 18.22 44.68 -46.76
C ALA A 57 17.67 43.27 -47.04
N GLY A 58 17.69 42.89 -48.32
CA GLY A 58 16.94 41.72 -48.80
C GLY A 58 15.44 41.89 -48.53
N GLY A 59 14.77 40.82 -48.11
CA GLY A 59 13.35 40.85 -47.74
C GLY A 59 13.03 41.46 -46.37
N ASN A 60 13.96 42.21 -45.76
CA ASN A 60 13.76 42.85 -44.45
C ASN A 60 13.70 44.38 -44.60
N LEU A 61 12.78 45.04 -43.87
CA LEU A 61 12.66 46.50 -43.75
C LEU A 61 12.93 46.93 -42.31
N PHE A 62 13.97 47.74 -42.09
CA PHE A 62 14.41 48.19 -40.78
C PHE A 62 13.89 49.59 -40.44
N HIS A 63 13.31 49.73 -39.25
CA HIS A 63 12.87 50.97 -38.65
C HIS A 63 13.48 51.20 -37.25
N SER A 64 13.68 52.46 -36.91
CA SER A 64 14.30 52.90 -35.65
C SER A 64 13.62 54.18 -35.16
N PHE A 65 13.27 54.20 -33.88
CA PHE A 65 12.52 55.28 -33.25
C PHE A 65 13.10 55.66 -31.90
N GLN A 66 13.26 56.95 -31.63
CA GLN A 66 13.53 57.44 -30.28
C GLN A 66 12.35 57.16 -29.33
N GLN A 67 11.11 57.27 -29.84
CA GLN A 67 9.88 56.97 -29.09
C GLN A 67 8.86 56.26 -29.97
N PHE A 68 8.17 55.26 -29.43
CA PHE A 68 7.09 54.53 -30.14
C PHE A 68 5.94 54.20 -29.17
N SER A 69 4.93 55.08 -29.13
CA SER A 69 3.66 54.90 -28.41
C SER A 69 2.48 55.31 -29.30
N ILE A 70 1.31 54.68 -29.11
CA ILE A 70 0.14 54.84 -29.98
C ILE A 70 -1.08 55.17 -29.11
N PRO A 71 -1.48 56.45 -29.00
CA PRO A 71 -2.66 56.88 -28.27
C PRO A 71 -3.96 56.19 -28.69
N LYS A 72 -4.94 56.19 -27.77
CA LYS A 72 -6.26 55.57 -27.97
C LYS A 72 -6.95 56.09 -29.24
N GLY A 73 -7.18 55.18 -30.20
CA GLY A 73 -7.84 55.50 -31.46
C GLY A 73 -6.95 56.14 -32.54
N GLN A 74 -5.63 56.19 -32.33
CA GLN A 74 -4.66 56.39 -33.41
C GLN A 74 -4.27 55.05 -34.07
N LYS A 75 -3.63 55.10 -35.24
CA LYS A 75 -3.05 53.96 -35.95
C LYS A 75 -1.60 54.27 -36.33
N ALA A 76 -0.65 53.41 -35.95
CA ALA A 76 0.63 53.31 -36.66
C ALA A 76 0.43 52.43 -37.90
N PHE A 77 0.83 52.90 -39.07
CA PHE A 77 0.69 52.17 -40.32
C PHE A 77 2.02 52.11 -41.06
N PHE A 78 2.70 50.96 -40.99
CA PHE A 78 3.87 50.66 -41.81
C PHE A 78 3.43 50.51 -43.28
N ASN A 79 3.84 51.45 -44.11
CA ASN A 79 3.50 51.47 -45.54
C ASN A 79 4.55 50.72 -46.37
N ASN A 80 4.83 49.46 -45.98
CA ASN A 80 5.84 48.63 -46.63
C ASN A 80 5.40 48.16 -48.03
N ALA A 81 6.39 47.78 -48.85
CA ALA A 81 6.16 47.04 -50.08
C ALA A 81 5.74 45.58 -49.80
N ILE A 82 5.03 44.96 -50.74
CA ILE A 82 4.37 43.65 -50.56
C ILE A 82 5.32 42.44 -50.58
N ASP A 83 6.57 42.64 -51.00
CA ASP A 83 7.67 41.68 -51.06
C ASP A 83 8.52 41.67 -49.77
N ILE A 84 8.29 42.61 -48.85
CA ILE A 84 8.90 42.61 -47.52
C ILE A 84 8.36 41.43 -46.70
N ASN A 85 9.27 40.57 -46.27
CA ASN A 85 8.98 39.39 -45.43
C ASN A 85 8.94 39.77 -43.95
N ASN A 86 9.84 40.66 -43.50
CA ASN A 86 9.95 41.10 -42.11
C ASN A 86 10.10 42.62 -42.01
N ILE A 87 9.30 43.25 -41.15
CA ILE A 87 9.49 44.63 -40.69
C ILE A 87 10.15 44.54 -39.31
N ILE A 88 11.29 45.20 -39.14
CA ILE A 88 12.16 45.07 -37.98
C ILE A 88 12.30 46.44 -37.30
N THR A 89 11.66 46.61 -36.15
CA THR A 89 11.55 47.89 -35.45
C THR A 89 12.29 47.88 -34.12
N ARG A 90 13.19 48.85 -33.89
CA ARG A 90 13.80 49.12 -32.57
C ARG A 90 13.33 50.45 -31.98
N VAL A 91 13.24 50.51 -30.65
CA VAL A 91 13.08 51.76 -29.88
C VAL A 91 14.38 52.05 -29.12
N THR A 92 14.99 53.20 -29.38
CA THR A 92 16.35 53.57 -28.94
C THR A 92 16.37 54.54 -27.76
N GLY A 93 15.27 55.25 -27.49
CA GLY A 93 15.12 56.14 -26.33
C GLY A 93 14.50 55.46 -25.11
N ASN A 94 14.63 56.10 -23.94
CA ASN A 94 14.26 55.56 -22.62
C ASN A 94 12.74 55.53 -22.34
N SER A 95 11.89 55.38 -23.37
CA SER A 95 10.43 55.45 -23.25
C SER A 95 9.76 54.08 -23.38
N ILE A 96 8.90 53.72 -22.42
CA ILE A 96 8.01 52.56 -22.52
C ILE A 96 7.06 52.72 -23.72
N SER A 97 6.90 51.67 -24.53
CA SER A 97 5.95 51.66 -25.65
C SER A 97 4.52 51.45 -25.17
N ASN A 98 3.75 52.53 -25.04
CA ASN A 98 2.35 52.51 -24.63
C ASN A 98 1.44 52.44 -25.87
N ILE A 99 0.89 51.25 -26.13
CA ILE A 99 0.10 50.93 -27.32
C ILE A 99 -1.38 50.83 -26.94
N ASN A 100 -2.19 51.85 -27.25
CA ASN A 100 -3.63 51.89 -27.01
C ASN A 100 -4.43 52.04 -28.34
N GLY A 101 -3.75 51.97 -29.48
CA GLY A 101 -4.32 52.05 -30.81
C GLY A 101 -3.95 50.87 -31.73
N TYR A 102 -4.02 51.09 -33.03
CA TYR A 102 -3.79 50.06 -34.05
C TYR A 102 -2.34 50.05 -34.52
N ILE A 103 -1.77 48.86 -34.72
CA ILE A 103 -0.54 48.64 -35.52
C ILE A 103 -0.94 47.92 -36.80
N ARG A 104 -0.66 48.53 -37.97
CA ARG A 104 -0.95 47.97 -39.30
C ARG A 104 0.31 47.83 -40.15
N ALA A 105 0.37 46.77 -40.96
CA ALA A 105 1.32 46.59 -42.07
C ALA A 105 0.60 46.33 -43.41
N ASN A 106 1.35 46.30 -44.52
CA ASN A 106 0.91 45.81 -45.83
C ASN A 106 1.36 44.37 -46.06
N GLY A 107 0.55 43.58 -46.78
CA GLY A 107 0.90 42.20 -47.14
C GLY A 107 1.02 41.24 -45.95
N SER A 108 1.76 40.15 -46.15
CA SER A 108 2.00 39.10 -45.17
C SER A 108 3.30 39.29 -44.37
N ALA A 109 3.75 40.54 -44.20
CA ALA A 109 5.01 40.83 -43.51
C ALA A 109 4.89 40.52 -42.01
N ASN A 110 5.87 39.81 -41.45
CA ASN A 110 6.05 39.69 -40.01
C ASN A 110 6.46 41.06 -39.44
N LEU A 111 6.07 41.39 -38.20
CA LEU A 111 6.50 42.60 -37.51
C LEU A 111 7.23 42.26 -36.20
N PHE A 112 8.48 42.68 -36.11
CA PHE A 112 9.28 42.69 -34.89
C PHE A 112 9.29 44.09 -34.29
N LEU A 113 9.02 44.20 -32.99
CA LEU A 113 9.12 45.43 -32.19
C LEU A 113 9.92 45.15 -30.92
N ILE A 114 11.15 45.68 -30.86
CA ILE A 114 12.01 45.61 -29.67
C ILE A 114 12.06 46.94 -28.92
N ASN A 115 11.83 46.93 -27.61
CA ASN A 115 11.99 48.07 -26.71
C ASN A 115 12.44 47.60 -25.31
N PRO A 116 13.73 47.75 -24.94
CA PRO A 116 14.27 47.34 -23.63
C PRO A 116 13.57 47.95 -22.41
N ASN A 117 12.91 49.09 -22.56
CA ASN A 117 12.15 49.74 -21.49
C ASN A 117 10.81 49.04 -21.19
N GLY A 118 10.28 48.24 -22.12
CA GLY A 118 8.99 47.55 -21.99
C GLY A 118 7.91 48.01 -22.98
N ILE A 119 6.87 47.18 -23.10
CA ILE A 119 5.76 47.34 -24.05
C ILE A 119 4.42 47.08 -23.35
N ILE A 120 3.53 48.08 -23.33
CA ILE A 120 2.22 47.99 -22.69
C ILE A 120 1.13 48.06 -23.78
N PHE A 121 0.47 46.94 -24.04
CA PHE A 121 -0.71 46.87 -24.90
C PHE A 121 -1.96 47.13 -24.06
N ASP A 122 -2.48 48.35 -24.15
CA ASP A 122 -3.68 48.81 -23.46
C ASP A 122 -4.98 48.22 -24.03
N ARG A 123 -6.11 48.47 -23.38
CA ARG A 123 -7.44 47.93 -23.79
C ARG A 123 -7.85 48.24 -25.25
N GLY A 124 -7.34 49.34 -25.81
CA GLY A 124 -7.53 49.75 -27.20
C GLY A 124 -6.56 49.11 -28.21
N ALA A 125 -5.46 48.48 -27.77
CA ALA A 125 -4.45 47.91 -28.65
C ALA A 125 -5.03 46.88 -29.63
N ARG A 126 -4.64 46.98 -30.91
CA ARG A 126 -5.00 46.04 -31.98
C ARG A 126 -3.84 45.86 -32.95
N LEU A 127 -3.74 44.66 -33.50
CA LEU A 127 -2.88 44.34 -34.63
C LEU A 127 -3.73 44.17 -35.89
N ASP A 128 -3.17 44.54 -37.03
CA ASP A 128 -3.77 44.62 -38.37
C ASP A 128 -2.66 44.23 -39.37
N ILE A 129 -2.13 43.01 -39.21
CA ILE A 129 -0.85 42.49 -39.76
C ILE A 129 -1.10 41.09 -40.34
N GLY A 130 -0.71 40.85 -41.60
CA GLY A 130 -0.95 39.58 -42.29
C GLY A 130 0.13 38.50 -42.07
N GLY A 131 1.22 38.84 -41.38
CA GLY A 131 2.24 37.92 -40.90
C GLY A 131 2.26 37.81 -39.36
N SER A 132 3.28 37.17 -38.81
CA SER A 132 3.47 37.02 -37.35
C SER A 132 3.83 38.33 -36.64
N PHE A 133 3.52 38.40 -35.34
CA PHE A 133 3.91 39.53 -34.49
C PHE A 133 4.89 39.09 -33.38
N ILE A 134 6.02 39.79 -33.28
CA ILE A 134 7.06 39.55 -32.29
C ILE A 134 7.25 40.85 -31.48
N GLY A 135 6.82 40.87 -30.23
CA GLY A 135 7.03 41.99 -29.30
C GLY A 135 8.05 41.61 -28.23
N SER A 136 9.12 42.40 -28.05
CA SER A 136 10.18 42.03 -27.12
C SER A 136 10.87 43.19 -26.40
N THR A 137 11.54 42.90 -25.29
CA THR A 137 12.45 43.83 -24.61
C THR A 137 13.92 43.56 -24.89
N ALA A 138 14.25 42.61 -25.77
CA ALA A 138 15.63 42.29 -26.15
C ALA A 138 16.45 43.52 -26.58
N ASP A 139 17.74 43.52 -26.22
CA ASP A 139 18.69 44.60 -26.51
C ASP A 139 19.09 44.64 -27.99
N SER A 140 19.00 43.50 -28.69
CA SER A 140 19.20 43.43 -30.13
C SER A 140 18.55 42.20 -30.78
N ILE A 141 18.35 42.28 -32.10
CA ILE A 141 18.06 41.13 -32.96
C ILE A 141 19.38 40.64 -33.56
N LYS A 142 19.61 39.32 -33.53
CA LYS A 142 20.77 38.63 -34.08
C LYS A 142 20.42 37.96 -35.41
N PHE A 143 21.33 38.04 -36.39
CA PHE A 143 21.14 37.52 -37.74
C PHE A 143 22.03 36.31 -38.04
N SER A 144 21.70 35.58 -39.10
CA SER A 144 22.39 34.33 -39.52
C SER A 144 23.88 34.49 -39.88
N ASP A 145 24.38 35.70 -40.11
CA ASP A 145 25.81 35.99 -40.31
C ASP A 145 26.54 36.48 -39.04
N GLY A 146 25.86 36.48 -37.89
CA GLY A 146 26.39 37.02 -36.63
C GLY A 146 26.33 38.55 -36.52
N SER A 147 25.73 39.25 -37.47
CA SER A 147 25.42 40.68 -37.31
C SER A 147 24.27 40.92 -36.32
N PHE A 148 24.18 42.14 -35.79
CA PHE A 148 23.19 42.55 -34.79
C PHE A 148 22.52 43.86 -35.17
N PHE A 149 21.25 44.01 -34.79
CA PHE A 149 20.49 45.26 -34.84
C PHE A 149 20.03 45.63 -33.42
N SER A 150 20.76 46.56 -32.77
CA SER A 150 20.62 46.84 -31.34
C SER A 150 19.79 48.09 -31.01
N ALA A 151 18.93 47.98 -30.01
CA ALA A 151 18.22 49.11 -29.39
C ALA A 151 19.11 49.92 -28.44
N THR A 152 20.00 49.26 -27.68
CA THR A 152 20.85 49.88 -26.65
C THR A 152 22.19 50.39 -27.16
N SER A 153 22.69 49.88 -28.28
CA SER A 153 23.89 50.37 -28.98
C SER A 153 23.57 50.76 -30.43
N PRO A 154 22.71 51.79 -30.65
CA PRO A 154 22.15 52.06 -31.97
C PRO A 154 23.11 52.75 -32.95
N GLU A 155 24.12 53.45 -32.43
CA GLU A 155 25.13 54.22 -33.19
C GLU A 155 26.18 53.35 -33.90
N SER A 156 26.28 52.07 -33.54
CA SER A 156 27.10 51.11 -34.29
C SER A 156 26.47 50.88 -35.66
N PRO A 157 27.11 51.26 -36.78
CA PRO A 157 26.49 51.19 -38.10
C PRO A 157 26.14 49.74 -38.45
N PRO A 158 24.85 49.41 -38.65
CA PRO A 158 24.44 48.01 -38.73
C PRO A 158 24.92 47.40 -40.06
N LEU A 159 25.68 46.31 -39.98
CA LEU A 159 26.24 45.58 -41.13
C LEU A 159 25.16 44.73 -41.84
N LEU A 160 24.09 45.37 -42.30
CA LEU A 160 22.90 44.73 -42.86
C LEU A 160 23.18 44.05 -44.21
N LYS A 161 23.47 42.76 -44.15
CA LYS A 161 23.49 41.85 -45.31
C LYS A 161 22.16 41.11 -45.45
N ILE A 162 21.99 40.38 -46.56
CA ILE A 162 20.78 39.59 -46.84
C ILE A 162 20.75 38.35 -45.94
N ASN A 163 20.29 38.53 -44.69
CA ASN A 163 20.25 37.50 -43.67
C ASN A 163 18.90 37.45 -42.96
N LEU A 164 18.60 36.30 -42.33
CA LEU A 164 17.37 36.10 -41.58
C LEU A 164 17.61 36.43 -40.09
N PRO A 165 16.62 37.00 -39.38
CA PRO A 165 16.62 36.97 -37.91
C PRO A 165 16.68 35.51 -37.43
N VAL A 166 17.62 35.20 -36.53
CA VAL A 166 17.74 33.87 -35.91
C VAL A 166 17.51 33.90 -34.40
N GLY A 167 17.55 35.08 -33.78
CA GLY A 167 17.18 35.22 -32.37
C GLY A 167 17.22 36.65 -31.84
N LEU A 168 16.86 36.76 -30.56
CA LEU A 168 16.81 38.00 -29.78
C LEU A 168 17.82 37.91 -28.63
N GLN A 169 18.76 38.85 -28.56
CA GLN A 169 19.79 38.87 -27.52
C GLN A 169 19.33 39.71 -26.32
N PHE A 170 19.44 39.12 -25.14
CA PHE A 170 19.22 39.74 -23.84
C PHE A 170 20.58 39.97 -23.16
N GLY A 171 20.82 41.16 -22.63
CA GLY A 171 21.96 41.50 -21.78
C GLY A 171 21.60 41.52 -20.28
N SER A 172 22.57 41.85 -19.44
CA SER A 172 22.49 41.69 -17.97
C SER A 172 21.50 42.61 -17.24
N ASN A 173 21.08 43.74 -17.84
CA ASN A 173 20.36 44.83 -17.16
C ASN A 173 18.89 44.98 -17.63
N GLN A 174 18.27 43.91 -18.12
CA GLN A 174 16.90 43.87 -18.61
C GLN A 174 15.85 43.98 -17.49
N MET A 175 15.09 45.08 -17.43
CA MET A 175 13.90 45.22 -16.56
C MET A 175 12.60 45.49 -17.34
N GLY A 176 12.61 45.38 -18.66
CA GLY A 176 11.47 45.67 -19.51
C GLY A 176 10.29 44.72 -19.26
N LYS A 177 9.13 45.27 -18.88
CA LYS A 177 7.88 44.51 -18.76
C LYS A 177 7.08 44.54 -20.07
N ILE A 178 6.50 43.40 -20.44
CA ILE A 178 5.44 43.31 -21.45
C ILE A 178 4.10 43.06 -20.74
N SER A 179 3.11 43.91 -21.02
CA SER A 179 1.77 43.81 -20.41
C SER A 179 0.71 43.80 -21.50
N ASN A 180 -0.10 42.74 -21.60
CA ASN A 180 -1.18 42.64 -22.58
C ASN A 180 -2.57 42.77 -21.94
N SER A 181 -3.18 43.95 -22.08
CA SER A 181 -4.63 44.20 -21.92
C SER A 181 -5.34 44.40 -23.28
N GLY A 182 -4.60 44.24 -24.38
CA GLY A 182 -5.02 44.39 -25.76
C GLY A 182 -5.70 43.16 -26.35
N GLN A 183 -6.26 43.31 -27.54
CA GLN A 183 -6.77 42.17 -28.32
C GLN A 183 -5.85 41.97 -29.52
N LEU A 184 -4.73 41.30 -29.24
CA LEU A 184 -3.72 40.98 -30.25
C LEU A 184 -4.21 39.77 -31.06
N LYS A 185 -4.23 39.90 -32.38
CA LYS A 185 -4.59 38.85 -33.35
C LYS A 185 -3.79 39.05 -34.63
N VAL A 186 -3.43 37.96 -35.29
CA VAL A 186 -2.80 37.93 -36.61
C VAL A 186 -3.61 37.02 -37.54
N ASP A 187 -3.32 37.02 -38.83
CA ASP A 187 -3.98 36.13 -39.79
C ASP A 187 -3.66 34.65 -39.50
N SER A 188 -4.55 33.75 -39.95
CA SER A 188 -4.51 32.32 -39.62
C SER A 188 -3.18 31.65 -39.97
N GLY A 189 -2.66 30.80 -39.08
CA GLY A 189 -1.38 30.11 -39.24
C GLY A 189 -0.14 30.92 -38.83
N ASN A 190 -0.27 32.24 -38.59
CA ASN A 190 0.82 33.07 -38.09
C ASN A 190 0.94 33.04 -36.56
N ASN A 191 2.06 33.55 -36.03
CA ASN A 191 2.44 33.47 -34.62
C ASN A 191 2.24 34.80 -33.87
N ILE A 192 2.04 34.71 -32.55
CA ILE A 192 2.21 35.84 -31.61
C ILE A 192 3.26 35.45 -30.57
N THR A 193 4.38 36.15 -30.57
CA THR A 193 5.54 35.87 -29.72
C THR A 193 5.86 37.10 -28.86
N LEU A 194 5.70 36.99 -27.53
CA LEU A 194 6.00 38.06 -26.56
C LEU A 194 7.14 37.61 -25.64
N ILE A 195 8.27 38.33 -25.66
CA ILE A 195 9.51 37.91 -25.00
C ILE A 195 10.16 39.08 -24.24
N GLY A 196 10.16 39.08 -22.90
CA GLY A 196 10.72 40.18 -22.11
C GLY A 196 11.06 39.79 -20.67
N ASN A 197 11.39 40.74 -19.79
CA ASN A 197 11.80 40.38 -18.41
C ASN A 197 10.62 39.95 -17.52
N ILE A 198 9.49 40.64 -17.62
CA ILE A 198 8.23 40.26 -16.96
C ILE A 198 7.14 40.22 -18.02
N ILE A 199 6.39 39.12 -18.09
CA ILE A 199 5.21 38.99 -18.97
C ILE A 199 3.95 39.02 -18.11
N GLU A 200 2.96 39.84 -18.46
CA GLU A 200 1.63 39.76 -17.82
C GLU A 200 0.49 39.80 -18.85
N ASN A 201 -0.27 38.69 -18.95
CA ASN A 201 -1.43 38.59 -19.84
C ASN A 201 -2.75 38.87 -19.07
N ARG A 202 -3.38 40.01 -19.38
CA ARG A 202 -4.61 40.54 -18.78
C ARG A 202 -5.80 40.59 -19.76
N ARG A 203 -5.65 40.01 -20.95
CA ARG A 203 -6.75 39.81 -21.93
C ARG A 203 -6.52 38.57 -22.78
N ALA A 204 -7.59 38.05 -23.39
CA ALA A 204 -7.53 36.85 -24.22
C ALA A 204 -6.56 37.01 -25.40
N LEU A 205 -5.68 36.02 -25.58
CA LEU A 205 -4.88 35.78 -26.78
C LEU A 205 -5.50 34.57 -27.49
N GLU A 206 -5.83 34.72 -28.77
CA GLU A 206 -6.66 33.76 -29.52
C GLU A 206 -6.15 33.63 -30.96
N LEU A 207 -5.61 32.47 -31.34
CA LEU A 207 -5.15 32.15 -32.70
C LEU A 207 -5.87 30.94 -33.32
N ASN A 208 -5.83 30.88 -34.66
CA ASN A 208 -6.31 29.75 -35.45
C ASN A 208 -5.13 29.24 -36.30
N GLY A 209 -4.54 28.10 -35.92
CA GLY A 209 -3.21 27.67 -36.34
C GLY A 209 -2.10 28.53 -35.69
N GLY A 210 -0.84 28.19 -35.99
CA GLY A 210 0.34 28.93 -35.50
C GLY A 210 0.63 28.72 -34.01
N GLN A 211 1.56 29.52 -33.48
CA GLN A 211 2.03 29.45 -32.09
C GLN A 211 1.74 30.74 -31.32
N ILE A 212 1.27 30.60 -30.07
CA ILE A 212 1.35 31.66 -29.06
C ILE A 212 2.56 31.38 -28.16
N SER A 213 3.52 32.29 -28.14
CA SER A 213 4.74 32.21 -27.32
C SER A 213 4.75 33.32 -26.26
N LEU A 214 4.89 32.96 -24.98
CA LEU A 214 5.09 33.91 -23.87
C LEU A 214 6.37 33.55 -23.11
N ALA A 215 7.44 34.32 -23.25
CA ALA A 215 8.73 34.03 -22.60
C ALA A 215 9.19 35.17 -21.66
N ALA A 216 9.47 34.81 -20.40
CA ALA A 216 9.98 35.72 -19.37
C ALA A 216 11.45 35.39 -19.04
N ILE A 217 12.35 36.35 -19.29
CA ILE A 217 13.82 36.17 -19.33
C ILE A 217 14.53 37.21 -18.44
N SER A 218 15.29 36.73 -17.46
CA SER A 218 16.10 37.55 -16.53
C SER A 218 17.61 37.31 -16.61
N SER A 219 18.05 36.34 -17.40
CA SER A 219 19.46 36.07 -17.69
C SER A 219 19.90 36.63 -19.04
N GLU A 220 21.20 36.95 -19.14
CA GLU A 220 21.86 37.25 -20.40
C GLU A 220 21.92 35.99 -21.29
N GLY A 221 21.56 36.14 -22.57
CA GLY A 221 21.46 35.01 -23.49
C GLY A 221 20.65 35.28 -24.76
N LEU A 222 20.38 34.21 -25.52
CA LEU A 222 19.77 34.27 -26.85
C LEU A 222 18.45 33.50 -26.88
N ALA A 223 17.35 34.20 -27.17
CA ALA A 223 16.06 33.58 -27.53
C ALA A 223 16.05 33.25 -29.02
N ASN A 224 16.12 31.97 -29.37
CA ASN A 224 16.14 31.49 -30.75
C ASN A 224 14.76 31.55 -31.41
N LEU A 225 14.70 32.03 -32.64
CA LEU A 225 13.49 32.19 -33.43
C LEU A 225 13.61 31.50 -34.80
N ALA A 226 12.52 30.92 -35.28
CA ALA A 226 12.41 30.51 -36.68
C ALA A 226 11.99 31.69 -37.59
N LYS A 227 12.13 31.51 -38.91
CA LYS A 227 11.86 32.52 -39.95
C LYS A 227 10.44 33.12 -39.91
N ASN A 228 9.47 32.39 -39.36
CA ASN A 228 8.08 32.78 -39.15
C ASN A 228 7.82 33.50 -37.81
N GLY A 229 8.84 33.83 -37.01
CA GLY A 229 8.69 34.43 -35.68
C GLY A 229 8.23 33.47 -34.58
N GLU A 230 8.23 32.15 -34.85
CA GLU A 230 8.02 31.11 -33.85
C GLU A 230 9.19 31.08 -32.86
N PHE A 231 8.88 30.92 -31.57
CA PHE A 231 9.88 30.80 -30.52
C PHE A 231 10.29 29.33 -30.33
N LEU A 232 11.59 29.06 -30.41
CA LEU A 232 12.15 27.70 -30.40
C LEU A 232 12.75 27.33 -29.03
N SER A 233 13.62 28.18 -28.49
CA SER A 233 14.34 27.94 -27.24
C SER A 233 15.00 29.22 -26.70
N PHE A 234 15.51 29.18 -25.47
CA PHE A 234 16.43 30.18 -24.93
C PHE A 234 17.74 29.55 -24.45
N GLU A 235 18.86 30.15 -24.81
CA GLU A 235 20.22 29.77 -24.41
C GLU A 235 20.79 30.82 -23.45
N SER A 236 20.95 30.48 -22.16
CA SER A 236 21.65 31.35 -21.20
C SER A 236 23.15 31.37 -21.46
N GLN A 237 23.78 32.54 -21.30
CA GLN A 237 25.22 32.72 -21.38
C GLN A 237 25.88 32.94 -20.00
N SER A 238 25.10 32.93 -18.90
CA SER A 238 25.62 33.05 -17.53
C SER A 238 25.05 31.98 -16.59
N ASN A 239 25.93 31.38 -15.79
CA ASN A 239 25.58 30.50 -14.67
C ASN A 239 25.41 31.28 -13.34
N ASN A 240 25.71 32.58 -13.30
CA ASN A 240 25.72 33.39 -12.08
C ASN A 240 24.54 34.39 -12.06
N ILE A 241 23.41 33.97 -11.48
CA ILE A 241 22.24 34.84 -11.25
C ILE A 241 22.42 35.59 -9.92
N ASN A 242 23.21 36.67 -9.93
CA ASN A 242 23.40 37.55 -8.76
C ASN A 242 22.43 38.74 -8.71
N ASN A 243 21.35 38.73 -9.50
CA ASN A 243 20.45 39.87 -9.64
C ASN A 243 19.30 39.80 -8.59
N LEU A 244 19.41 40.63 -7.55
CA LEU A 244 18.60 40.58 -6.32
C LEU A 244 17.19 41.20 -6.46
N GLN A 245 16.45 40.86 -7.51
CA GLN A 245 15.04 41.26 -7.68
C GLN A 245 14.12 40.03 -7.67
N SER A 246 13.07 40.07 -6.85
CA SER A 246 12.19 38.93 -6.54
C SER A 246 11.33 38.41 -7.71
N ASP A 247 11.12 39.24 -8.74
CA ASP A 247 10.10 39.01 -9.77
C ASP A 247 10.72 38.76 -11.17
N ALA A 248 12.04 38.92 -11.32
CA ALA A 248 12.71 38.97 -12.61
C ALA A 248 12.67 37.62 -13.36
N GLY A 249 12.16 37.61 -14.59
CA GLY A 249 11.97 36.39 -15.37
C GLY A 249 10.66 35.66 -15.08
N SER A 250 9.65 36.38 -14.53
CA SER A 250 8.33 35.82 -14.22
C SER A 250 7.27 36.13 -15.29
N ALA A 251 6.39 35.15 -15.52
CA ALA A 251 5.24 35.25 -16.42
C ALA A 251 3.93 35.04 -15.65
N ILE A 252 2.95 35.94 -15.83
CA ILE A 252 1.67 35.90 -15.10
C ILE A 252 0.50 35.93 -16.07
N VAL A 253 -0.27 34.85 -16.11
CA VAL A 253 -1.42 34.64 -17.00
C VAL A 253 -2.72 34.78 -16.21
N LYS A 254 -3.43 35.89 -16.43
CA LYS A 254 -4.70 36.28 -15.79
C LYS A 254 -5.85 36.39 -16.80
N SER A 255 -5.67 35.86 -18.01
CA SER A 255 -6.68 35.85 -19.08
C SER A 255 -6.35 34.78 -20.12
N PRO A 256 -7.35 34.29 -20.88
CA PRO A 256 -7.19 33.07 -21.66
C PRO A 256 -6.09 33.12 -22.71
N VAL A 257 -5.44 32.00 -22.93
CA VAL A 257 -4.52 31.77 -24.04
C VAL A 257 -5.06 30.59 -24.81
N ILE A 258 -5.55 30.80 -26.03
CA ILE A 258 -6.34 29.84 -26.79
C ILE A 258 -5.78 29.67 -28.20
N VAL A 259 -5.55 28.43 -28.62
CA VAL A 259 -5.27 28.08 -30.01
C VAL A 259 -6.28 27.05 -30.51
N GLN A 260 -6.74 27.25 -31.74
CA GLN A 260 -7.70 26.39 -32.43
C GLN A 260 -7.14 25.94 -33.77
N LYS A 261 -7.64 24.81 -34.30
CA LYS A 261 -7.28 24.31 -35.63
C LYS A 261 -7.70 25.32 -36.71
N ASP A 262 -6.84 25.57 -37.70
CA ASP A 262 -7.13 26.54 -38.77
C ASP A 262 -8.07 25.98 -39.86
N LYS A 263 -8.35 26.80 -40.88
CA LYS A 263 -9.21 26.40 -42.02
C LYS A 263 -8.56 25.39 -42.98
N ALA A 264 -7.25 25.27 -43.00
CA ALA A 264 -6.51 24.31 -43.82
C ALA A 264 -6.36 22.95 -43.12
N GLY A 265 -6.59 22.90 -41.81
CA GLY A 265 -6.41 21.70 -40.99
C GLY A 265 -5.06 21.66 -40.28
N ASN A 266 -4.31 22.76 -40.20
CA ASN A 266 -3.13 22.85 -39.34
C ASN A 266 -3.56 23.04 -37.89
N THR A 267 -2.93 22.30 -37.00
CA THR A 267 -3.08 22.48 -35.55
C THR A 267 -2.22 23.68 -35.09
N GLY A 268 -2.19 23.97 -33.80
CA GLY A 268 -1.42 25.10 -33.29
C GLY A 268 -1.08 24.95 -31.82
N LYS A 269 -0.06 25.69 -31.39
CA LYS A 269 0.73 25.39 -30.20
C LYS A 269 0.76 26.54 -29.21
N ILE A 270 0.85 26.23 -27.93
CA ILE A 270 1.10 27.22 -26.87
C ILE A 270 2.43 26.90 -26.23
N VAL A 271 3.33 27.88 -26.16
CA VAL A 271 4.61 27.79 -25.46
C VAL A 271 4.70 28.91 -24.43
N ILE A 272 4.89 28.55 -23.17
CA ILE A 272 5.15 29.53 -22.10
C ILE A 272 6.42 29.12 -21.37
N GLN A 273 7.41 30.02 -21.32
CA GLN A 273 8.67 29.81 -20.61
C GLN A 273 8.89 30.95 -19.60
N ALA A 274 9.15 30.63 -18.35
CA ALA A 274 9.61 31.55 -17.33
C ALA A 274 10.98 31.10 -16.80
N GLN A 275 11.84 32.05 -16.44
CA GLN A 275 13.14 31.74 -15.82
C GLN A 275 13.06 31.70 -14.29
N ASP A 276 12.04 32.33 -13.69
CA ASP A 276 11.64 32.04 -12.31
C ASP A 276 10.18 31.58 -12.23
N ASN A 277 9.22 32.49 -12.04
CA ASN A 277 7.84 32.11 -11.69
C ASN A 277 6.88 32.15 -12.89
N LEU A 278 6.11 31.08 -13.10
CA LEU A 278 4.94 31.05 -13.98
C LEU A 278 3.66 30.94 -13.14
N GLU A 279 2.87 32.01 -13.09
CA GLU A 279 1.56 32.03 -12.43
C GLU A 279 0.43 31.96 -13.45
N ILE A 280 -0.52 31.03 -13.26
CA ILE A 280 -1.73 30.91 -14.08
C ILE A 280 -2.93 31.01 -13.13
N ILE A 281 -3.63 32.15 -13.15
CA ILE A 281 -4.59 32.55 -12.12
C ILE A 281 -5.96 32.82 -12.73
N ARG A 282 -6.99 32.12 -12.21
CA ARG A 282 -8.42 32.29 -12.54
C ARG A 282 -8.72 32.32 -14.04
N THR A 283 -8.05 31.47 -14.80
CA THR A 283 -8.10 31.54 -16.27
C THR A 283 -7.92 30.18 -16.96
N SER A 284 -7.78 30.17 -18.29
CA SER A 284 -7.52 28.93 -19.03
C SER A 284 -6.50 29.07 -20.15
N ILE A 285 -5.57 28.11 -20.20
CA ILE A 285 -4.70 27.86 -21.37
C ILE A 285 -5.32 26.68 -22.12
N LYS A 286 -5.65 26.85 -23.40
CA LYS A 286 -6.36 25.83 -24.18
C LYS A 286 -5.81 25.66 -25.59
N SER A 287 -5.55 24.42 -25.98
CA SER A 287 -5.39 24.06 -27.39
C SER A 287 -6.37 22.95 -27.77
N SER A 288 -6.61 22.76 -29.07
CA SER A 288 -7.68 21.87 -29.52
C SER A 288 -7.44 21.23 -30.87
N ASN A 289 -7.91 19.98 -30.99
CA ASN A 289 -7.79 19.14 -32.19
C ASN A 289 -6.31 18.99 -32.64
N GLY A 290 -5.48 18.31 -31.83
CA GLY A 290 -4.09 17.97 -32.16
C GLY A 290 -3.05 19.08 -31.96
N GLY A 291 -3.32 20.04 -31.06
CA GLY A 291 -2.40 21.14 -30.75
C GLY A 291 -1.91 21.09 -29.30
N ASP A 292 -0.62 21.35 -29.11
CA ASP A 292 0.10 21.08 -27.85
C ASP A 292 0.19 22.29 -26.91
N ILE A 293 0.49 22.02 -25.64
CA ILE A 293 0.80 23.03 -24.62
C ILE A 293 2.12 22.68 -23.92
N ASN A 294 3.15 23.49 -24.13
CA ASN A 294 4.45 23.36 -23.50
C ASN A 294 4.64 24.47 -22.45
N LEU A 295 4.82 24.09 -21.18
CA LEU A 295 5.06 25.02 -20.07
C LEU A 295 6.43 24.75 -19.45
N GLN A 296 7.27 25.78 -19.33
CA GLN A 296 8.55 25.72 -18.64
C GLN A 296 8.64 26.85 -17.60
N ALA A 297 9.13 26.55 -16.40
CA ALA A 297 9.35 27.54 -15.33
C ALA A 297 10.51 27.11 -14.42
N LYS A 298 10.87 27.93 -13.43
CA LYS A 298 11.47 27.42 -12.20
C LYS A 298 10.39 27.00 -11.22
N LYS A 299 9.39 27.85 -11.01
CA LYS A 299 8.22 27.58 -10.16
C LYS A 299 6.93 27.77 -10.97
N LEU A 300 6.07 26.76 -11.02
CA LEU A 300 4.76 26.82 -11.68
C LEU A 300 3.63 26.81 -10.65
N SER A 301 2.79 27.84 -10.65
CA SER A 301 1.60 27.96 -9.80
C SER A 301 0.32 28.01 -10.65
N VAL A 302 -0.51 26.97 -10.55
CA VAL A 302 -1.81 26.87 -11.24
C VAL A 302 -2.94 27.03 -10.22
N ILE A 303 -3.58 28.20 -10.23
CA ILE A 303 -4.55 28.62 -9.20
C ILE A 303 -5.89 28.94 -9.87
N ASP A 304 -6.97 28.28 -9.44
CA ASP A 304 -8.33 28.46 -9.97
C ASP A 304 -8.45 28.32 -11.51
N SER A 305 -7.54 27.57 -12.14
CA SER A 305 -7.29 27.62 -13.60
C SER A 305 -7.34 26.27 -14.31
N ILE A 306 -7.54 26.31 -15.63
CA ILE A 306 -7.65 25.13 -16.50
C ILE A 306 -6.59 25.17 -17.59
N ILE A 307 -5.65 24.22 -17.59
CA ILE A 307 -4.75 23.93 -18.71
C ILE A 307 -5.34 22.74 -19.45
N GLU A 308 -5.69 22.87 -20.73
CA GLU A 308 -6.52 21.87 -21.42
C GLU A 308 -6.22 21.68 -22.90
N THR A 309 -5.89 20.45 -23.29
CA THR A 309 -5.95 19.99 -24.69
C THR A 309 -7.22 19.16 -24.90
N ALA A 310 -7.94 19.41 -25.99
CA ALA A 310 -9.23 18.74 -26.22
C ALA A 310 -9.52 18.38 -27.68
N LEU A 311 -10.01 17.17 -27.91
CA LEU A 311 -10.73 16.81 -29.12
C LEU A 311 -12.18 17.25 -29.00
N ASN A 312 -12.60 18.18 -29.86
CA ASN A 312 -13.97 18.67 -29.87
C ASN A 312 -14.96 17.62 -30.39
N SER A 313 -16.23 17.75 -30.02
CA SER A 313 -17.33 16.78 -30.26
C SER A 313 -17.69 16.46 -31.73
N LYS A 314 -16.94 16.99 -32.70
CA LYS A 314 -17.03 16.68 -34.14
C LYS A 314 -15.67 16.38 -34.78
N ALA A 315 -14.59 16.30 -34.00
CA ALA A 315 -13.26 15.96 -34.48
C ALA A 315 -13.13 14.48 -34.83
N ASN A 316 -12.26 14.18 -35.78
CA ASN A 316 -11.82 12.84 -36.15
C ASN A 316 -10.30 12.91 -36.34
N ASP A 317 -9.59 12.97 -35.21
CA ASP A 317 -8.26 13.55 -35.05
C ASP A 317 -7.67 13.09 -33.71
N ASN A 318 -6.39 13.30 -33.42
CA ASN A 318 -5.82 13.01 -32.09
C ASN A 318 -5.74 14.27 -31.21
N GLY A 319 -5.73 14.11 -29.89
CA GLY A 319 -5.42 15.18 -28.95
C GLY A 319 -3.97 15.62 -29.09
N GLY A 320 -3.69 16.87 -28.72
CA GLY A 320 -2.31 17.35 -28.53
C GLY A 320 -1.86 17.15 -27.09
N ASP A 321 -0.56 17.19 -26.88
CA ASP A 321 0.06 16.79 -25.61
C ASP A 321 0.25 17.99 -24.67
N ILE A 322 0.42 17.70 -23.37
CA ILE A 322 0.75 18.71 -22.35
C ILE A 322 2.10 18.36 -21.72
N SER A 323 3.14 19.11 -22.08
CA SER A 323 4.50 18.96 -21.55
C SER A 323 4.81 20.05 -20.52
N ILE A 324 5.25 19.66 -19.32
CA ILE A 324 5.57 20.59 -18.22
C ILE A 324 6.94 20.29 -17.62
N LEU A 325 7.79 21.33 -17.52
CA LEU A 325 9.12 21.26 -16.91
C LEU A 325 9.32 22.42 -15.92
N ALA A 326 9.41 22.15 -14.61
CA ALA A 326 9.75 23.17 -13.62
C ALA A 326 10.40 22.56 -12.37
N GLU A 327 11.24 23.28 -11.63
CA GLU A 327 11.80 22.76 -10.37
C GLU A 327 10.70 22.47 -9.32
N SER A 328 9.67 23.31 -9.23
CA SER A 328 8.52 23.06 -8.36
C SER A 328 7.19 23.40 -9.04
N ILE A 329 6.18 22.55 -8.82
CA ILE A 329 4.83 22.70 -9.38
C ILE A 329 3.81 22.66 -8.24
N LYS A 330 2.94 23.68 -8.17
CA LYS A 330 1.78 23.73 -7.27
C LYS A 330 0.49 23.93 -8.06
N ILE A 331 -0.49 23.05 -7.81
CA ILE A 331 -1.82 23.10 -8.41
C ILE A 331 -2.85 23.17 -7.27
N THR A 332 -3.59 24.28 -7.14
CA THR A 332 -4.49 24.54 -6.00
C THR A 332 -5.84 25.11 -6.43
N ASP A 333 -6.93 24.52 -5.93
CA ASP A 333 -8.30 25.02 -6.14
C ASP A 333 -8.80 25.82 -4.92
N THR A 334 -8.72 27.16 -4.97
CA THR A 334 -9.15 28.00 -3.82
C THR A 334 -10.67 28.09 -3.68
N ARG A 335 -11.42 27.52 -4.64
CA ARG A 335 -12.88 27.45 -4.65
C ARG A 335 -13.41 26.19 -3.97
N ASN A 336 -12.53 25.24 -3.58
CA ASN A 336 -12.88 23.95 -2.98
C ASN A 336 -13.82 23.11 -3.90
N GLN A 337 -13.73 23.31 -5.23
CA GLN A 337 -14.56 22.64 -6.22
C GLN A 337 -13.75 21.58 -6.97
N ARG A 338 -13.91 20.32 -6.57
CA ARG A 338 -13.07 19.19 -7.03
C ARG A 338 -12.96 19.09 -8.55
N GLY A 339 -11.76 19.35 -9.09
CA GLY A 339 -11.44 19.36 -10.52
C GLY A 339 -11.86 20.63 -11.31
N SER A 340 -12.26 21.71 -10.63
CA SER A 340 -12.51 23.02 -11.26
C SER A 340 -11.22 23.78 -11.59
N THR A 341 -10.12 23.41 -10.92
CA THR A 341 -8.72 23.68 -11.26
C THR A 341 -8.10 22.38 -11.76
N ARG A 342 -7.55 22.37 -12.98
CA ARG A 342 -6.98 21.14 -13.56
C ARG A 342 -5.96 21.37 -14.66
N ILE A 343 -5.16 20.34 -14.89
CA ILE A 343 -4.39 20.10 -16.12
C ILE A 343 -5.04 18.90 -16.81
N SER A 344 -5.44 19.00 -18.08
CA SER A 344 -6.20 17.90 -18.70
C SER A 344 -6.16 17.75 -20.21
N SER A 345 -5.98 16.51 -20.67
CA SER A 345 -6.19 16.06 -22.05
C SER A 345 -7.54 15.31 -22.15
N GLN A 346 -8.40 15.69 -23.09
CA GLN A 346 -9.77 15.14 -23.17
C GLN A 346 -10.23 14.78 -24.58
N VAL A 347 -10.76 13.56 -24.75
CA VAL A 347 -11.61 13.20 -25.89
C VAL A 347 -13.07 13.48 -25.52
N LEU A 348 -13.69 14.52 -26.09
CA LEU A 348 -15.06 14.90 -25.73
C LEU A 348 -16.11 14.00 -26.39
N THR A 349 -17.33 14.02 -25.85
CA THR A 349 -18.46 13.21 -26.36
C THR A 349 -18.70 13.43 -27.84
N ASN A 350 -18.90 12.33 -28.59
CA ASN A 350 -19.02 12.25 -30.05
C ASN A 350 -17.73 12.52 -30.87
N ALA A 351 -16.62 12.93 -30.25
CA ALA A 351 -15.32 12.99 -30.94
C ALA A 351 -14.80 11.59 -31.28
N LYS A 352 -13.90 11.51 -32.26
CA LYS A 352 -13.17 10.29 -32.66
C LYS A 352 -11.66 10.54 -32.66
N GLY A 353 -10.90 9.53 -32.26
CA GLY A 353 -9.45 9.55 -32.11
C GLY A 353 -9.00 9.63 -30.65
N ASN A 354 -7.70 9.48 -30.42
CA ASN A 354 -7.12 9.29 -29.08
C ASN A 354 -6.85 10.62 -28.38
N GLY A 355 -6.88 10.63 -27.04
CA GLY A 355 -6.35 11.76 -26.26
C GLY A 355 -4.83 11.83 -26.37
N GLY A 356 -4.27 13.04 -26.25
CA GLY A 356 -2.83 13.25 -26.07
C GLY A 356 -2.41 12.99 -24.62
N ASP A 357 -1.10 12.87 -24.39
CA ASP A 357 -0.52 12.52 -23.10
C ASP A 357 -0.22 13.77 -22.24
N ILE A 358 0.02 13.55 -20.94
CA ILE A 358 0.40 14.61 -19.99
C ILE A 358 1.72 14.22 -19.32
N ASP A 359 2.81 14.88 -19.71
CA ASP A 359 4.15 14.62 -19.21
C ASP A 359 4.63 15.77 -18.31
N ILE A 360 5.06 15.42 -17.10
CA ILE A 360 5.52 16.37 -16.09
C ILE A 360 6.89 15.93 -15.56
N THR A 361 7.89 16.80 -15.71
CA THR A 361 9.22 16.64 -15.07
C THR A 361 9.42 17.77 -14.07
N THR A 362 9.77 17.42 -12.83
CA THR A 362 9.95 18.38 -11.73
C THR A 362 10.95 17.92 -10.68
N ASN A 363 11.28 18.76 -9.70
CA ASN A 363 11.85 18.28 -8.44
C ASN A 363 10.71 17.92 -7.49
N SER A 364 9.71 18.81 -7.33
CA SER A 364 8.52 18.56 -6.49
C SER A 364 7.17 18.93 -7.14
N LEU A 365 6.13 18.16 -6.82
CA LEU A 365 4.74 18.38 -7.25
C LEU A 365 3.80 18.37 -6.05
N LEU A 366 3.03 19.45 -5.88
CA LEU A 366 1.92 19.54 -4.92
C LEU A 366 0.59 19.73 -5.65
N ILE A 367 -0.33 18.78 -5.48
CA ILE A 367 -1.73 18.89 -5.91
C ILE A 367 -2.60 19.03 -4.66
N ASP A 368 -3.27 20.16 -4.55
CA ASP A 368 -3.82 20.65 -3.29
C ASP A 368 -5.29 21.10 -3.44
N ASN A 369 -6.05 21.03 -2.34
CA ASN A 369 -7.45 21.46 -2.23
C ASN A 369 -8.36 20.90 -3.35
N LYS A 370 -8.23 19.60 -3.69
CA LYS A 370 -9.09 18.91 -4.68
C LYS A 370 -8.86 19.33 -6.15
N ALA A 371 -7.72 19.95 -6.46
CA ALA A 371 -7.25 20.13 -7.84
C ALA A 371 -6.93 18.79 -8.52
N ARG A 372 -6.73 18.79 -9.85
CA ARG A 372 -6.61 17.54 -10.63
C ARG A 372 -5.64 17.57 -11.82
N ILE A 373 -4.97 16.44 -12.07
CA ILE A 373 -4.42 16.08 -13.40
C ILE A 373 -5.35 15.02 -14.04
N TYR A 374 -5.68 15.16 -15.33
CA TYR A 374 -6.71 14.35 -15.98
C TYR A 374 -6.45 14.08 -17.46
N ALA A 375 -6.08 12.86 -17.83
CA ALA A 375 -6.35 12.33 -19.16
C ALA A 375 -7.72 11.62 -19.17
N GLY A 376 -8.47 11.63 -20.27
CA GLY A 376 -9.69 10.82 -20.33
C GLY A 376 -10.51 10.89 -21.60
N THR A 377 -11.29 9.84 -21.86
CA THR A 377 -12.13 9.69 -23.07
C THR A 377 -13.62 9.59 -22.77
N ARG A 378 -14.41 10.38 -23.50
CA ARG A 378 -15.89 10.37 -23.60
C ARG A 378 -16.38 10.12 -25.03
N GLY A 379 -15.44 9.99 -25.97
CA GLY A 379 -15.70 9.81 -27.40
C GLY A 379 -15.38 8.37 -27.83
N LYS A 380 -14.86 8.22 -29.06
CA LYS A 380 -14.38 6.94 -29.60
C LYS A 380 -12.87 7.00 -29.88
N GLY A 381 -12.09 6.38 -29.02
CA GLY A 381 -10.63 6.43 -29.00
C GLY A 381 -10.11 6.39 -27.56
N ASN A 382 -8.84 6.02 -27.41
CA ASN A 382 -8.21 5.82 -26.11
C ASN A 382 -8.04 7.15 -25.36
N ALA A 383 -8.00 7.10 -24.03
CA ALA A 383 -7.44 8.19 -23.23
C ALA A 383 -5.91 8.22 -23.35
N GLY A 384 -5.30 9.40 -23.22
CA GLY A 384 -3.86 9.53 -23.08
C GLY A 384 -3.34 9.02 -21.73
N SER A 385 -2.03 8.84 -21.63
CA SER A 385 -1.32 8.50 -20.41
C SER A 385 -0.97 9.76 -19.60
N VAL A 386 -0.56 9.55 -18.34
CA VAL A 386 0.01 10.61 -17.49
C VAL A 386 1.35 10.13 -16.95
N SER A 387 2.44 10.83 -17.26
CA SER A 387 3.77 10.53 -16.74
C SER A 387 4.27 11.66 -15.84
N ILE A 388 4.70 11.33 -14.63
CA ILE A 388 5.22 12.29 -13.66
C ILE A 388 6.57 11.78 -13.15
N ASN A 389 7.62 12.58 -13.38
CA ASN A 389 8.98 12.33 -12.95
C ASN A 389 9.41 13.46 -12.01
N ALA A 390 9.31 13.24 -10.70
CA ALA A 390 9.79 14.15 -9.67
C ALA A 390 11.17 13.70 -9.18
N SER A 391 12.15 14.60 -9.04
CA SER A 391 13.44 14.22 -8.44
C SER A 391 13.35 13.97 -6.92
N ASP A 392 12.33 14.56 -6.27
CA ASP A 392 12.11 14.54 -4.83
C ASP A 392 10.67 14.10 -4.48
N ALA A 393 9.73 15.01 -4.24
CA ALA A 393 8.44 14.68 -3.63
C ALA A 393 7.22 14.88 -4.54
N ILE A 394 6.24 13.98 -4.43
CA ILE A 394 4.89 14.15 -4.98
C ILE A 394 3.88 14.08 -3.84
N GLU A 395 3.16 15.17 -3.60
CA GLU A 395 2.10 15.26 -2.57
C GLU A 395 0.73 15.54 -3.21
N LEU A 396 -0.24 14.67 -2.92
CA LEU A 396 -1.66 14.89 -3.21
C LEU A 396 -2.38 15.14 -1.88
N LEU A 397 -2.69 16.41 -1.62
CA LEU A 397 -3.51 16.83 -0.48
C LEU A 397 -4.95 17.03 -0.98
N GLU A 398 -5.76 16.00 -0.77
CA GLU A 398 -7.08 15.80 -1.38
C GLU A 398 -7.13 15.78 -2.94
N GLY A 399 -5.98 15.81 -3.63
CA GLY A 399 -5.85 15.88 -5.09
C GLY A 399 -6.25 14.61 -5.86
N ASP A 400 -6.49 14.75 -7.17
CA ASP A 400 -6.79 13.62 -8.09
C ASP A 400 -5.76 13.58 -9.26
N ILE A 401 -5.24 12.41 -9.65
CA ILE A 401 -4.46 12.17 -10.89
C ILE A 401 -5.08 11.00 -11.66
N PHE A 402 -5.73 11.26 -12.79
CA PHE A 402 -6.48 10.24 -13.54
C PHE A 402 -5.98 10.07 -14.98
N SER A 403 -6.01 8.83 -15.48
CA SER A 403 -6.41 8.52 -16.86
C SER A 403 -7.68 7.66 -16.78
N GLN A 404 -8.71 7.89 -17.60
CA GLN A 404 -9.92 7.05 -17.52
C GLN A 404 -10.82 7.06 -18.77
N VAL A 405 -11.54 5.96 -18.94
CA VAL A 405 -12.69 5.84 -19.85
C VAL A 405 -13.94 6.29 -19.10
N ASP A 406 -14.40 7.49 -19.38
CA ASP A 406 -15.56 8.10 -18.72
C ASP A 406 -16.87 7.49 -19.26
N ASN A 407 -18.01 7.85 -18.64
CA ASN A 407 -19.33 7.37 -19.09
C ASN A 407 -19.57 7.65 -20.59
N SER A 408 -19.99 6.63 -21.32
CA SER A 408 -20.20 6.61 -22.78
C SER A 408 -18.93 6.72 -23.65
N GLY A 409 -17.73 6.68 -23.06
CA GLY A 409 -16.48 6.54 -23.81
C GLY A 409 -16.27 5.11 -24.32
N ILE A 410 -15.65 4.98 -25.51
CA ILE A 410 -15.31 3.69 -26.12
C ILE A 410 -13.84 3.74 -26.57
N GLY A 411 -13.00 2.92 -25.95
CA GLY A 411 -11.53 2.94 -26.08
C GLY A 411 -10.89 2.63 -24.74
N ASN A 412 -9.58 2.36 -24.72
CA ASN A 412 -8.87 2.02 -23.48
C ASN A 412 -8.49 3.27 -22.68
N SER A 413 -8.28 3.11 -21.38
CA SER A 413 -7.58 4.12 -20.56
C SER A 413 -6.09 4.10 -20.89
N GLY A 414 -5.43 5.27 -20.81
CA GLY A 414 -3.98 5.35 -20.82
C GLY A 414 -3.39 4.95 -19.46
N ASN A 415 -2.07 4.80 -19.41
CA ASN A 415 -1.34 4.40 -18.20
C ASN A 415 -1.09 5.60 -17.28
N ILE A 416 -0.73 5.33 -16.03
CA ILE A 416 -0.11 6.33 -15.14
C ILE A 416 1.29 5.85 -14.76
N ASN A 417 2.29 6.67 -15.07
CA ASN A 417 3.70 6.41 -14.72
C ASN A 417 4.14 7.45 -13.69
N ILE A 418 4.58 7.02 -12.51
CA ILE A 418 5.04 7.92 -11.43
C ILE A 418 6.44 7.49 -10.99
N ARG A 419 7.37 8.45 -10.99
CA ARG A 419 8.71 8.33 -10.39
C ARG A 419 8.95 9.44 -9.40
N SER A 420 9.44 9.10 -8.21
CA SER A 420 9.84 10.09 -7.21
C SER A 420 10.86 9.55 -6.18
N ASN A 421 11.39 10.43 -5.33
CA ASN A 421 12.02 10.00 -4.09
C ASN A 421 10.95 9.61 -3.07
N SER A 422 9.87 10.39 -2.93
CA SER A 422 8.73 10.07 -2.05
C SER A 422 7.37 10.37 -2.69
N LEU A 423 6.33 9.66 -2.26
CA LEU A 423 4.95 9.83 -2.73
C LEU A 423 3.99 9.83 -1.54
N LYS A 424 3.13 10.85 -1.43
CA LYS A 424 2.13 10.96 -0.36
C LYS A 424 0.75 11.29 -0.93
N LEU A 425 -0.24 10.47 -0.58
CA LEU A 425 -1.66 10.71 -0.83
C LEU A 425 -2.37 10.86 0.50
N ASP A 426 -2.65 12.11 0.90
CA ASP A 426 -3.45 12.41 2.08
C ASP A 426 -4.88 12.75 1.66
N GLY A 427 -5.83 11.91 2.07
CA GLY A 427 -7.23 12.11 1.72
C GLY A 427 -7.90 13.27 2.44
N GLY A 428 -7.38 13.72 3.59
CA GLY A 428 -8.10 14.62 4.49
C GLY A 428 -9.33 13.99 5.14
N GLU A 429 -9.82 14.55 6.25
CA GLU A 429 -11.00 14.00 6.93
C GLU A 429 -12.26 14.05 6.04
N GLY A 430 -12.89 12.90 5.85
CA GLY A 430 -14.09 12.74 5.00
C GLY A 430 -13.89 12.96 3.49
N ASN A 431 -12.67 13.30 3.05
CA ASN A 431 -12.33 13.58 1.66
C ASN A 431 -11.60 12.35 1.03
N ARG A 432 -10.79 12.58 -0.01
CA ARG A 432 -9.96 11.57 -0.68
C ARG A 432 -8.83 12.24 -1.46
N ALA A 433 -7.73 11.52 -1.64
CA ALA A 433 -6.72 11.76 -2.67
C ALA A 433 -6.59 10.50 -3.54
N LEU A 434 -6.43 10.62 -4.85
CA LEU A 434 -6.49 9.48 -5.77
C LEU A 434 -5.46 9.52 -6.90
N ILE A 435 -4.84 8.38 -7.18
CA ILE A 435 -4.30 8.00 -8.49
C ILE A 435 -5.27 6.99 -9.11
N ASN A 436 -5.70 7.17 -10.37
CA ASN A 436 -6.77 6.36 -10.95
C ASN A 436 -6.64 6.02 -12.45
N THR A 437 -6.85 4.74 -12.79
CA THR A 437 -6.97 4.20 -14.15
C THR A 437 -8.28 3.41 -14.33
N ASN A 438 -9.44 4.08 -14.35
CA ASN A 438 -10.75 3.39 -14.39
C ASN A 438 -11.38 3.27 -15.80
N VAL A 439 -12.24 2.26 -15.93
CA VAL A 439 -13.33 2.22 -16.93
C VAL A 439 -14.66 2.37 -16.20
N LYS A 440 -15.43 3.40 -16.54
CA LYS A 440 -16.65 3.77 -15.81
C LYS A 440 -17.87 2.92 -16.14
N ALA A 441 -18.91 3.05 -15.31
CA ALA A 441 -20.19 2.34 -15.36
C ALA A 441 -20.99 2.40 -16.70
N LYS A 442 -20.52 3.14 -17.71
CA LYS A 442 -21.01 3.13 -19.09
C LYS A 442 -19.88 3.27 -20.13
N GLY A 443 -18.64 3.02 -19.75
CA GLY A 443 -17.47 2.98 -20.65
C GLY A 443 -17.26 1.57 -21.20
N SER A 444 -16.58 1.46 -22.35
CA SER A 444 -16.15 0.17 -22.92
C SER A 444 -14.68 0.25 -23.34
N GLY A 445 -13.86 -0.67 -22.83
CA GLY A 445 -12.41 -0.71 -23.01
C GLY A 445 -11.68 -1.31 -21.79
N ILE A 446 -10.35 -1.34 -21.86
CA ILE A 446 -9.48 -1.85 -20.78
C ILE A 446 -8.97 -0.69 -19.92
N ALA A 447 -8.92 -0.89 -18.60
CA ALA A 447 -8.32 0.03 -17.64
C ALA A 447 -6.78 0.07 -17.77
N GLY A 448 -6.20 1.25 -17.57
CA GLY A 448 -4.78 1.49 -17.74
C GLY A 448 -3.94 0.84 -16.64
N THR A 449 -2.68 0.57 -16.93
CA THR A 449 -1.74 0.08 -15.91
C THR A 449 -1.17 1.27 -15.13
N ILE A 450 -1.01 1.09 -13.82
CA ILE A 450 -0.32 2.05 -12.95
C ILE A 450 1.08 1.51 -12.64
N PHE A 451 2.10 2.32 -12.90
CA PHE A 451 3.49 2.06 -12.53
C PHE A 451 3.95 3.14 -11.55
N ILE A 452 4.35 2.74 -10.34
CA ILE A 452 4.86 3.64 -9.29
C ILE A 452 6.24 3.14 -8.86
N ASP A 453 7.24 4.00 -8.97
CA ASP A 453 8.66 3.68 -8.82
C ASP A 453 9.30 4.75 -7.93
N VAL A 454 9.33 4.47 -6.62
CA VAL A 454 9.62 5.45 -5.56
C VAL A 454 10.83 5.00 -4.75
N LYS A 455 11.85 5.86 -4.59
CA LYS A 455 13.13 5.45 -4.00
C LYS A 455 13.12 5.28 -2.49
N ASP A 456 12.30 6.07 -1.80
CA ASP A 456 12.16 6.06 -0.35
C ASP A 456 10.77 5.52 0.03
N LYS A 457 9.81 6.41 0.31
CA LYS A 457 8.55 6.04 0.96
C LYS A 457 7.29 6.41 0.18
N ILE A 458 6.29 5.55 0.32
CA ILE A 458 4.91 5.79 -0.13
C ILE A 458 4.00 5.85 1.10
N GLU A 459 3.31 6.98 1.30
CA GLU A 459 2.31 7.17 2.37
C GLU A 459 0.91 7.35 1.77
N LEU A 460 0.00 6.37 1.94
CA LEU A 460 -1.42 6.54 1.64
C LEU A 460 -2.20 6.65 2.96
N ARG A 461 -2.76 7.83 3.25
CA ARG A 461 -3.33 8.17 4.57
C ARG A 461 -4.71 8.81 4.43
N ASN A 462 -5.51 8.73 5.50
CA ASN A 462 -6.84 9.35 5.62
C ASN A 462 -7.75 9.06 4.39
N GLY A 463 -7.73 7.83 3.88
CA GLY A 463 -8.52 7.44 2.72
C GLY A 463 -7.92 7.70 1.32
N GLY A 464 -6.65 8.12 1.22
CA GLY A 464 -5.89 8.23 -0.02
C GLY A 464 -5.68 6.88 -0.74
N ARG A 465 -5.76 6.82 -2.08
CA ARG A 465 -5.79 5.54 -2.83
C ARG A 465 -5.13 5.54 -4.20
N ILE A 466 -4.64 4.37 -4.59
CA ILE A 466 -4.23 4.01 -5.95
C ILE A 466 -5.26 3.00 -6.48
N VAL A 467 -5.86 3.25 -7.65
CA VAL A 467 -7.08 2.52 -8.08
C VAL A 467 -7.11 2.25 -9.60
N SER A 468 -7.35 1.01 -10.02
CA SER A 468 -7.41 0.56 -11.42
C SER A 468 -8.62 -0.37 -11.66
N ASN A 469 -9.83 0.19 -11.59
CA ASN A 469 -11.07 -0.59 -11.51
C ASN A 469 -11.90 -0.59 -12.80
N LEU A 470 -12.61 -1.70 -13.01
CA LEU A 470 -13.78 -1.78 -13.90
C LEU A 470 -15.05 -1.53 -13.07
N GLU A 471 -15.70 -0.36 -13.25
CA GLU A 471 -16.91 0.01 -12.51
C GLU A 471 -18.16 -0.76 -12.96
N LYS A 472 -19.21 -0.81 -12.10
CA LYS A 472 -20.44 -1.57 -12.34
C LYS A 472 -21.13 -1.22 -13.66
N LYS A 473 -21.26 -2.20 -14.57
CA LYS A 473 -21.73 -2.09 -15.97
C LYS A 473 -20.74 -1.45 -16.97
N GLY A 474 -19.49 -1.21 -16.58
CA GLY A 474 -18.40 -1.04 -17.55
C GLY A 474 -18.12 -2.35 -18.29
N ASP A 475 -17.69 -2.25 -19.54
CA ASP A 475 -17.45 -3.40 -20.40
C ASP A 475 -15.96 -3.52 -20.79
N GLY A 476 -15.29 -4.60 -20.40
CA GLY A 476 -13.85 -4.77 -20.57
C GLY A 476 -13.17 -5.38 -19.35
N SER A 477 -12.02 -4.85 -18.91
CA SER A 477 -11.24 -5.43 -17.79
C SER A 477 -10.49 -4.37 -16.98
N GLY A 478 -10.17 -4.71 -15.72
CA GLY A 478 -9.28 -3.95 -14.85
C GLY A 478 -7.84 -3.94 -15.36
N GLY A 479 -7.05 -2.95 -14.93
CA GLY A 479 -5.63 -2.80 -15.28
C GLY A 479 -4.74 -3.13 -14.09
N ASN A 480 -3.49 -3.53 -14.32
CA ASN A 480 -2.58 -3.93 -13.25
C ASN A 480 -2.02 -2.71 -12.49
N ILE A 481 -1.50 -2.95 -11.29
CA ILE A 481 -0.79 -1.95 -10.47
C ILE A 481 0.57 -2.54 -10.06
N PHE A 482 1.65 -1.87 -10.45
CA PHE A 482 3.02 -2.20 -10.09
C PHE A 482 3.61 -1.12 -9.19
N ILE A 483 4.15 -1.49 -8.03
CA ILE A 483 4.72 -0.56 -7.06
C ILE A 483 6.10 -1.04 -6.59
N ASN A 484 7.11 -0.18 -6.74
CA ASN A 484 8.42 -0.30 -6.07
C ASN A 484 8.59 0.81 -5.02
N ALA A 485 9.10 0.45 -3.84
CA ALA A 485 9.43 1.36 -2.74
C ALA A 485 10.64 0.86 -1.93
N ARG A 486 11.19 1.68 -1.02
CA ARG A 486 11.86 1.16 0.20
C ARG A 486 10.81 0.80 1.25
N SER A 487 9.86 1.70 1.49
CA SER A 487 8.77 1.49 2.47
C SER A 487 7.40 1.92 1.95
N LEU A 488 6.37 1.10 2.21
CA LEU A 488 4.96 1.39 1.90
C LEU A 488 4.13 1.44 3.19
N PHE A 489 3.45 2.57 3.41
CA PHE A 489 2.54 2.80 4.53
C PHE A 489 1.11 3.02 4.04
N LEU A 490 0.21 2.14 4.45
CA LEU A 490 -1.23 2.24 4.24
C LEU A 490 -1.91 2.46 5.59
N GLU A 491 -2.30 3.69 5.89
CA GLU A 491 -2.89 4.06 7.19
C GLU A 491 -4.30 4.62 7.07
N ARG A 492 -5.11 4.50 8.13
CA ARG A 492 -6.35 5.27 8.31
C ARG A 492 -7.28 5.20 7.09
N GLY A 493 -7.41 3.99 6.51
CA GLY A 493 -8.21 3.73 5.32
C GLY A 493 -7.51 3.96 3.97
N GLY A 494 -6.17 4.11 3.93
CA GLY A 494 -5.37 4.16 2.70
C GLY A 494 -5.40 2.85 1.91
N ARG A 495 -5.43 2.88 0.57
CA ARG A 495 -5.67 1.68 -0.26
C ARG A 495 -4.95 1.59 -1.60
N ILE A 496 -4.74 0.34 -2.03
CA ILE A 496 -4.39 -0.02 -3.43
C ILE A 496 -5.49 -0.96 -3.94
N GLN A 497 -6.12 -0.68 -5.09
CA GLN A 497 -7.32 -1.40 -5.54
C GLN A 497 -7.34 -1.65 -7.06
N ALA A 498 -7.58 -2.87 -7.53
CA ALA A 498 -7.70 -3.25 -8.95
C ALA A 498 -8.95 -4.13 -9.19
N LEU A 499 -10.11 -3.63 -8.77
CA LEU A 499 -11.37 -4.38 -8.64
C LEU A 499 -12.13 -4.55 -9.97
N THR A 500 -12.94 -5.62 -10.06
CA THR A 500 -13.99 -5.72 -11.08
C THR A 500 -15.41 -5.70 -10.50
N GLN A 501 -16.28 -4.92 -11.16
CA GLN A 501 -17.73 -4.88 -10.99
C GLN A 501 -18.47 -4.98 -12.34
N GLY A 502 -17.73 -5.09 -13.45
CA GLY A 502 -18.22 -5.07 -14.84
C GLY A 502 -18.02 -6.42 -15.53
N SER A 503 -18.00 -6.43 -16.88
CA SER A 503 -18.09 -7.68 -17.65
C SER A 503 -16.90 -8.63 -17.59
N GLY A 504 -15.68 -8.16 -17.32
CA GLY A 504 -14.46 -8.98 -17.33
C GLY A 504 -13.64 -8.94 -16.05
N ARG A 505 -12.39 -9.41 -16.14
CA ARG A 505 -11.51 -9.70 -14.99
C ARG A 505 -11.01 -8.44 -14.27
N ALA A 506 -10.69 -8.60 -12.99
CA ALA A 506 -9.90 -7.65 -12.20
C ALA A 506 -8.43 -7.61 -12.66
N GLY A 507 -7.69 -6.58 -12.20
CA GLY A 507 -6.25 -6.45 -12.43
C GLY A 507 -5.42 -7.05 -11.29
N ASN A 508 -4.18 -7.44 -11.58
CA ASN A 508 -3.23 -7.87 -10.55
C ASN A 508 -2.61 -6.67 -9.82
N ILE A 509 -2.16 -6.89 -8.58
CA ILE A 509 -1.38 -5.92 -7.81
C ILE A 509 -0.06 -6.57 -7.39
N ASP A 510 1.05 -6.01 -7.88
CA ASP A 510 2.41 -6.46 -7.61
C ASP A 510 3.14 -5.34 -6.84
N VAL A 511 3.56 -5.62 -5.60
CA VAL A 511 4.22 -4.64 -4.71
C VAL A 511 5.55 -5.19 -4.20
N ARG A 512 6.62 -4.44 -4.45
CA ARG A 512 7.94 -4.65 -3.89
C ARG A 512 8.30 -3.48 -2.97
N ALA A 513 8.68 -3.77 -1.72
CA ALA A 513 9.27 -2.79 -0.82
C ALA A 513 10.57 -3.34 -0.24
N ASP A 514 11.72 -2.74 -0.56
CA ASP A 514 13.05 -3.29 -0.20
C ASP A 514 13.34 -3.29 1.32
N GLU A 515 12.46 -2.71 2.15
CA GLU A 515 12.53 -2.74 3.62
C GLU A 515 11.20 -3.18 4.26
N SER A 516 10.08 -2.49 3.99
CA SER A 516 8.84 -2.76 4.74
C SER A 516 7.53 -2.37 4.05
N ILE A 517 6.49 -3.16 4.32
CA ILE A 517 5.08 -2.85 4.05
C ILE A 517 4.34 -2.83 5.39
N SER A 518 3.65 -1.73 5.71
CA SER A 518 2.86 -1.58 6.92
C SER A 518 1.44 -1.14 6.57
N ILE A 519 0.45 -1.95 6.92
CA ILE A 519 -0.97 -1.71 6.66
C ILE A 519 -1.71 -1.67 7.99
N SER A 520 -2.14 -0.47 8.40
CA SER A 520 -2.94 -0.22 9.61
C SER A 520 -4.29 0.36 9.22
N GLY A 521 -5.38 -0.30 9.63
CA GLY A 521 -6.74 0.07 9.24
C GLY A 521 -7.28 1.29 9.99
N ASN A 522 -8.53 1.19 10.45
CA ASN A 522 -9.10 2.18 11.36
C ASN A 522 -10.35 1.61 12.05
N PRO A 523 -10.36 1.44 13.39
CA PRO A 523 -11.54 1.01 14.16
C PRO A 523 -12.78 1.91 14.00
N GLU A 524 -12.63 3.21 13.76
CA GLU A 524 -13.76 4.17 13.72
C GLU A 524 -14.58 4.09 12.41
N TYR A 525 -13.94 3.64 11.33
CA TYR A 525 -14.52 3.67 9.98
C TYR A 525 -14.84 2.27 9.47
N THR A 526 -15.98 2.15 8.77
CA THR A 526 -16.36 0.94 8.00
C THR A 526 -15.51 0.74 6.74
N SER A 527 -14.30 1.29 6.72
CA SER A 527 -13.39 1.30 5.59
C SER A 527 -11.96 1.17 6.06
N SER A 528 -11.56 -0.09 6.29
CA SER A 528 -10.17 -0.48 6.54
C SER A 528 -9.21 -0.01 5.46
N ALA A 529 -7.94 0.11 5.82
CA ALA A 529 -6.83 0.15 4.88
C ALA A 529 -6.62 -1.24 4.25
N GLY A 530 -5.97 -1.29 3.09
CA GLY A 530 -5.68 -2.59 2.47
C GLY A 530 -5.38 -2.58 0.98
N ILE A 531 -5.09 -3.78 0.48
CA ILE A 531 -4.82 -4.08 -0.93
C ILE A 531 -5.95 -4.99 -1.45
N TYR A 532 -6.56 -4.65 -2.59
CA TYR A 532 -7.82 -5.26 -3.03
C TYR A 532 -7.85 -5.58 -4.53
N THR A 533 -8.18 -6.82 -4.91
CA THR A 533 -8.32 -7.29 -6.31
C THR A 533 -9.63 -8.05 -6.56
N SER A 534 -10.61 -7.91 -5.66
CA SER A 534 -11.80 -8.74 -5.61
C SER A 534 -12.72 -8.66 -6.84
N SER A 535 -13.36 -9.81 -7.12
CA SER A 535 -14.52 -9.89 -8.01
C SER A 535 -15.79 -9.64 -7.20
N GLU A 536 -16.42 -8.48 -7.36
CA GLU A 536 -17.60 -8.09 -6.58
C GLU A 536 -18.90 -8.64 -7.18
N ALA A 537 -20.01 -8.59 -6.42
CA ALA A 537 -21.23 -9.37 -6.65
C ALA A 537 -22.02 -9.11 -7.96
N THR A 538 -21.55 -8.24 -8.85
CA THR A 538 -22.11 -8.08 -10.21
C THR A 538 -21.06 -8.14 -11.32
N ALA A 539 -19.88 -8.68 -11.04
CA ALA A 539 -18.83 -8.90 -12.03
C ALA A 539 -19.11 -10.13 -12.91
N GLY A 540 -18.62 -10.05 -14.16
CA GLY A 540 -18.64 -11.13 -15.15
C GLY A 540 -17.30 -11.84 -15.33
N GLY A 541 -16.34 -11.66 -14.41
CA GLY A 541 -15.00 -12.22 -14.52
C GLY A 541 -14.27 -12.38 -13.18
N GLU A 542 -13.17 -13.13 -13.23
CA GLU A 542 -12.33 -13.51 -12.09
C GLU A 542 -11.70 -12.32 -11.34
N GLY A 543 -11.35 -12.57 -10.08
CA GLY A 543 -10.49 -11.70 -9.27
C GLY A 543 -9.04 -11.69 -9.75
N GLY A 544 -8.29 -10.63 -9.42
CA GLY A 544 -6.86 -10.50 -9.73
C GLY A 544 -5.99 -11.03 -8.59
N ASN A 545 -4.73 -11.39 -8.88
CA ASN A 545 -3.79 -11.85 -7.84
C ASN A 545 -3.13 -10.66 -7.11
N ILE A 546 -2.69 -10.88 -5.87
CA ILE A 546 -1.85 -9.95 -5.10
C ILE A 546 -0.51 -10.63 -4.83
N ASN A 547 0.60 -10.02 -5.24
CA ASN A 547 1.95 -10.49 -4.93
C ASN A 547 2.71 -9.41 -4.15
N LEU A 548 3.22 -9.75 -2.96
CA LEU A 548 3.99 -8.83 -2.10
C LEU A 548 5.40 -9.37 -1.84
N ILE A 549 6.41 -8.51 -1.95
CA ILE A 549 7.82 -8.83 -1.63
C ILE A 549 8.39 -7.73 -0.72
N ALA A 550 8.73 -8.03 0.53
CA ALA A 550 9.37 -7.08 1.46
C ALA A 550 10.01 -7.73 2.69
N ASN A 551 11.11 -7.18 3.25
CA ASN A 551 11.75 -7.80 4.42
C ASN A 551 10.78 -7.91 5.62
N LYS A 552 9.95 -6.89 5.88
CA LYS A 552 8.85 -6.97 6.85
C LYS A 552 7.49 -6.59 6.27
N LEU A 553 6.48 -7.42 6.53
CA LEU A 553 5.07 -7.09 6.35
C LEU A 553 4.35 -7.01 7.71
N LYS A 554 3.69 -5.88 7.99
CA LYS A 554 2.74 -5.75 9.11
C LYS A 554 1.33 -5.47 8.60
N ILE A 555 0.34 -6.16 9.17
CA ILE A 555 -1.09 -5.96 8.94
C ILE A 555 -1.78 -5.83 10.31
N SER A 556 -2.33 -4.66 10.64
CA SER A 556 -2.96 -4.40 11.95
C SER A 556 -4.25 -3.57 11.88
N ASP A 557 -4.94 -3.47 13.01
CA ASP A 557 -6.07 -2.55 13.21
C ASP A 557 -7.20 -2.72 12.17
N ASN A 558 -7.64 -3.96 11.96
CA ASN A 558 -8.60 -4.38 10.93
C ASN A 558 -8.21 -4.14 9.45
N ALA A 559 -6.92 -3.97 9.14
CA ALA A 559 -6.40 -3.95 7.77
C ALA A 559 -6.53 -5.29 7.03
N VAL A 560 -6.60 -5.27 5.69
CA VAL A 560 -6.73 -6.49 4.88
C VAL A 560 -5.88 -6.52 3.59
N LEU A 561 -5.41 -7.72 3.23
CA LEU A 561 -5.12 -8.10 1.84
C LEU A 561 -6.30 -8.92 1.32
N ASN A 562 -6.88 -8.57 0.17
CA ASN A 562 -8.20 -9.10 -0.20
C ASN A 562 -8.36 -9.35 -1.71
N ALA A 563 -8.32 -10.64 -2.08
CA ALA A 563 -8.54 -11.15 -3.44
C ALA A 563 -9.82 -12.01 -3.56
N ARG A 564 -10.78 -11.82 -2.63
CA ARG A 564 -12.04 -12.58 -2.52
C ARG A 564 -12.88 -12.59 -3.81
N SER A 565 -13.79 -13.53 -3.93
CA SER A 565 -14.90 -13.46 -4.90
C SER A 565 -16.27 -13.40 -4.23
N ARG A 566 -17.16 -12.62 -4.83
CA ARG A 566 -18.58 -12.52 -4.50
C ARG A 566 -19.48 -12.77 -5.72
N SER A 567 -18.88 -13.19 -6.84
CA SER A 567 -19.56 -13.52 -8.09
C SER A 567 -19.49 -15.03 -8.35
N SER A 568 -20.09 -15.51 -9.42
CA SER A 568 -19.94 -16.89 -9.89
C SER A 568 -18.56 -17.19 -10.51
N PHE A 569 -17.63 -16.23 -10.49
CA PHE A 569 -16.28 -16.37 -11.04
C PHE A 569 -15.23 -16.52 -9.92
N PRO A 570 -14.14 -17.28 -10.12
CA PRO A 570 -13.11 -17.48 -9.09
C PRO A 570 -12.49 -16.20 -8.52
N GLY A 571 -12.06 -16.29 -7.26
CA GLY A 571 -11.20 -15.29 -6.61
C GLY A 571 -9.76 -15.33 -7.14
N GLY A 572 -8.95 -14.36 -6.72
CA GLY A 572 -7.52 -14.33 -6.99
C GLY A 572 -6.69 -14.95 -5.87
N ASN A 573 -5.47 -15.36 -6.17
CA ASN A 573 -4.51 -15.86 -5.19
C ASN A 573 -3.76 -14.69 -4.50
N ILE A 574 -3.19 -14.97 -3.33
CA ILE A 574 -2.30 -14.04 -2.62
C ILE A 574 -0.96 -14.72 -2.33
N THR A 575 0.14 -14.13 -2.80
CA THR A 575 1.51 -14.60 -2.60
C THR A 575 2.29 -13.55 -1.80
N VAL A 576 3.03 -13.98 -0.78
CA VAL A 576 3.80 -13.11 0.12
C VAL A 576 5.20 -13.67 0.33
N GLU A 577 6.23 -12.94 -0.10
CA GLU A 577 7.65 -13.27 0.14
C GLU A 577 8.26 -12.23 1.10
N VAL A 578 8.68 -12.66 2.30
CA VAL A 578 9.16 -11.75 3.36
C VAL A 578 10.29 -12.35 4.19
N ASP A 579 10.94 -11.57 5.06
CA ASP A 579 11.68 -12.12 6.20
C ASP A 579 10.75 -12.35 7.40
N SER A 580 9.85 -11.39 7.67
CA SER A 580 8.89 -11.47 8.79
C SER A 580 7.47 -10.98 8.45
N LEU A 581 6.47 -11.66 9.01
CA LEU A 581 5.05 -11.31 8.92
C LEU A 581 4.43 -11.12 10.31
N GLU A 582 3.87 -9.94 10.56
CA GLU A 582 3.19 -9.56 11.80
C GLU A 582 1.72 -9.22 11.53
N MET A 583 0.79 -9.97 12.12
CA MET A 583 -0.66 -9.78 11.96
C MET A 583 -1.33 -9.58 13.33
N THR A 584 -1.81 -8.37 13.61
CA THR A 584 -2.39 -8.01 14.93
C THR A 584 -3.79 -7.40 14.80
N ASP A 585 -4.57 -7.43 15.88
CA ASP A 585 -5.77 -6.59 16.07
C ASP A 585 -6.80 -6.70 14.91
N GLY A 586 -7.01 -7.92 14.42
CA GLY A 586 -7.93 -8.23 13.32
C GLY A 586 -7.37 -7.98 11.92
N GLY A 587 -6.05 -7.91 11.76
CA GLY A 587 -5.38 -7.88 10.45
C GLY A 587 -5.54 -9.21 9.70
N GLN A 588 -5.95 -9.17 8.43
CA GLN A 588 -6.29 -10.39 7.67
C GLN A 588 -5.70 -10.48 6.25
N ILE A 589 -5.54 -11.71 5.75
CA ILE A 589 -5.26 -12.04 4.35
C ILE A 589 -6.39 -12.94 3.84
N LEU A 590 -7.08 -12.52 2.78
CA LEU A 590 -8.42 -12.99 2.42
C LEU A 590 -8.56 -13.36 0.95
N THR A 591 -8.95 -14.61 0.67
CA THR A 591 -9.27 -15.12 -0.68
C THR A 591 -10.67 -15.72 -0.78
N THR A 592 -11.50 -15.51 0.26
CA THR A 592 -12.84 -16.10 0.47
C THR A 592 -13.76 -16.07 -0.77
N ALA A 593 -14.51 -17.16 -0.98
CA ALA A 593 -15.61 -17.22 -1.95
C ALA A 593 -16.97 -17.10 -1.24
N PHE A 594 -17.82 -16.17 -1.70
CA PHE A 594 -19.17 -15.93 -1.18
C PHE A 594 -20.30 -16.40 -2.10
N ALA A 595 -19.99 -16.99 -3.26
CA ALA A 595 -20.94 -17.39 -4.29
C ALA A 595 -20.42 -18.63 -5.07
N GLU A 596 -20.71 -18.78 -6.36
CA GLU A 596 -20.41 -20.01 -7.12
C GLU A 596 -18.95 -20.13 -7.61
N GLY A 597 -18.15 -19.06 -7.52
CA GLY A 597 -16.73 -19.10 -7.90
C GLY A 597 -15.84 -19.73 -6.82
N ASN A 598 -14.79 -20.45 -7.20
CA ASN A 598 -13.82 -21.01 -6.25
C ASN A 598 -13.05 -19.90 -5.49
N ALA A 599 -12.66 -20.19 -4.24
CA ALA A 599 -11.77 -19.33 -3.47
C ALA A 599 -10.31 -19.43 -3.98
N GLY A 600 -9.56 -18.34 -3.85
CA GLY A 600 -8.14 -18.31 -4.22
C GLY A 600 -7.22 -18.92 -3.17
N ASN A 601 -6.00 -19.27 -3.54
CA ASN A 601 -5.01 -19.83 -2.60
C ASN A 601 -4.20 -18.71 -1.92
N ILE A 602 -3.69 -18.98 -0.72
CA ILE A 602 -2.77 -18.11 0.03
C ILE A 602 -1.43 -18.84 0.15
N GLU A 603 -0.34 -18.23 -0.31
CA GLU A 603 1.03 -18.74 -0.13
C GLU A 603 1.90 -17.71 0.57
N ILE A 604 2.46 -18.09 1.74
CA ILE A 604 3.33 -17.24 2.55
C ILE A 604 4.71 -17.90 2.67
N ASN A 605 5.73 -17.24 2.14
CA ASN A 605 7.12 -17.63 2.20
C ASN A 605 7.88 -16.59 3.04
N ALA A 606 7.95 -16.80 4.36
CA ALA A 606 8.74 -15.97 5.27
C ALA A 606 10.12 -16.62 5.51
N ARG A 607 11.20 -15.84 5.63
CA ARG A 607 12.52 -16.39 6.02
C ARG A 607 12.55 -16.78 7.49
N GLU A 608 12.16 -15.88 8.38
CA GLU A 608 12.41 -15.98 9.82
C GLU A 608 11.15 -16.35 10.61
N ASN A 609 10.13 -15.49 10.58
CA ASN A 609 9.03 -15.59 11.53
C ASN A 609 7.67 -15.08 11.02
N ILE A 610 6.60 -15.74 11.50
CA ILE A 610 5.21 -15.35 11.31
C ILE A 610 4.54 -15.27 12.69
N SER A 611 3.92 -14.15 13.03
CA SER A 611 3.16 -13.95 14.26
C SER A 611 1.75 -13.47 13.96
N ILE A 612 0.73 -14.24 14.37
CA ILE A 612 -0.69 -13.93 14.18
C ILE A 612 -1.38 -13.89 15.54
N SER A 613 -1.93 -12.73 15.93
CA SER A 613 -2.51 -12.53 17.28
C SER A 613 -3.65 -11.52 17.35
N GLY A 614 -4.59 -11.71 18.28
CA GLY A 614 -5.60 -10.71 18.64
C GLY A 614 -6.76 -10.58 17.66
N SER A 615 -7.62 -9.57 17.88
CA SER A 615 -8.87 -9.40 17.14
C SER A 615 -9.39 -7.95 17.09
N ASP A 616 -10.12 -7.63 16.03
CA ASP A 616 -10.80 -6.35 15.79
C ASP A 616 -11.98 -6.14 16.76
N SER A 617 -11.72 -5.46 17.87
CA SER A 617 -12.72 -5.06 18.86
C SER A 617 -13.84 -4.16 18.29
N SER A 618 -13.64 -3.54 17.12
CA SER A 618 -14.66 -2.72 16.45
C SER A 618 -15.62 -3.52 15.56
N TYR A 619 -15.31 -4.79 15.25
CA TYR A 619 -15.97 -5.59 14.21
C TYR A 619 -17.50 -5.55 14.30
N PHE A 620 -18.07 -5.97 15.43
CA PHE A 620 -19.52 -6.02 15.64
C PHE A 620 -20.16 -4.63 15.61
N ASN A 621 -19.49 -3.62 16.18
CA ASN A 621 -19.95 -2.23 16.14
C ASN A 621 -20.00 -1.68 14.70
N ARG A 622 -18.99 -1.99 13.88
CA ARG A 622 -18.95 -1.60 12.46
C ARG A 622 -20.01 -2.36 11.63
N GLN A 623 -20.25 -3.64 11.90
CA GLN A 623 -21.35 -4.41 11.29
C GLN A 623 -22.71 -3.78 11.63
N ILE A 624 -23.01 -3.55 12.91
CA ILE A 624 -24.28 -2.93 13.36
C ILE A 624 -24.48 -1.53 12.76
N LYS A 625 -23.39 -0.75 12.61
CA LYS A 625 -23.37 0.57 11.95
C LYS A 625 -23.70 0.50 10.46
N LEU A 626 -23.42 -0.61 9.77
CA LEU A 626 -23.82 -0.86 8.37
C LEU A 626 -25.29 -1.29 8.27
N PHE A 627 -25.73 -2.26 9.07
CA PHE A 627 -27.14 -2.71 9.11
C PHE A 627 -28.10 -1.56 9.40
N LYS A 628 -27.82 -0.75 10.44
CA LYS A 628 -28.67 0.42 10.81
C LYS A 628 -28.74 1.49 9.72
N GLN A 629 -27.79 1.55 8.80
CA GLN A 629 -27.79 2.48 7.65
C GLN A 629 -28.62 2.01 6.45
N LYS A 630 -29.22 0.80 6.49
CA LYS A 630 -29.94 0.18 5.36
C LYS A 630 -29.11 0.15 4.06
N ARG A 631 -27.79 0.01 4.16
CA ARG A 631 -26.96 -0.29 2.99
C ARG A 631 -27.24 -1.73 2.55
N ASN A 632 -27.20 -2.00 1.25
CA ASN A 632 -27.36 -3.34 0.69
C ASN A 632 -26.41 -4.35 1.36
N ALA A 633 -26.73 -5.65 1.28
CA ALA A 633 -25.79 -6.74 1.60
C ALA A 633 -24.46 -6.67 0.82
N ASP A 634 -24.41 -5.90 -0.28
CA ASP A 634 -23.17 -5.50 -0.96
C ASP A 634 -22.16 -4.80 -0.03
N SER A 635 -22.61 -4.10 1.04
CA SER A 635 -21.77 -3.34 1.97
C SER A 635 -21.39 -4.16 3.22
N LEU A 636 -20.39 -5.03 3.06
CA LEU A 636 -19.69 -5.67 4.18
C LEU A 636 -18.62 -4.74 4.77
N VAL A 637 -18.19 -5.02 6.00
CA VAL A 637 -16.84 -4.63 6.48
C VAL A 637 -15.76 -5.34 5.64
N ALA A 638 -14.50 -4.90 5.74
CA ALA A 638 -13.44 -5.40 4.86
C ALA A 638 -12.81 -6.71 5.33
N ASN A 639 -12.85 -6.97 6.64
CA ASN A 639 -12.48 -8.21 7.32
C ASN A 639 -13.70 -9.15 7.47
N ASP A 640 -13.50 -10.45 7.28
CA ASP A 640 -14.59 -11.45 7.26
C ASP A 640 -14.96 -11.96 8.67
N THR A 641 -14.07 -11.76 9.64
CA THR A 641 -14.22 -12.15 11.07
C THR A 641 -13.50 -11.11 11.96
N PRO A 642 -13.66 -11.14 13.30
CA PRO A 642 -12.87 -10.28 14.18
C PRO A 642 -11.40 -10.71 14.32
N SER A 643 -11.08 -12.01 14.33
CA SER A 643 -9.72 -12.52 14.57
C SER A 643 -8.69 -12.12 13.51
N SER A 644 -7.45 -11.85 13.90
CA SER A 644 -6.31 -11.80 12.97
C SER A 644 -6.12 -13.15 12.29
N GLY A 645 -5.84 -13.20 10.98
CA GLY A 645 -5.73 -14.51 10.33
C GLY A 645 -5.61 -14.58 8.79
N LEU A 646 -5.30 -15.78 8.31
CA LEU A 646 -5.35 -16.14 6.88
C LEU A 646 -6.66 -16.89 6.62
N LEU A 647 -7.54 -16.36 5.77
CA LEU A 647 -8.85 -16.95 5.49
C LEU A 647 -9.03 -17.22 3.98
N ALA A 648 -9.09 -18.50 3.62
CA ALA A 648 -9.28 -19.00 2.25
C ALA A 648 -10.58 -19.82 2.13
N ARG A 649 -11.65 -19.29 2.74
CA ARG A 649 -12.91 -20.00 3.01
C ARG A 649 -13.84 -20.03 1.79
N ASN A 650 -14.83 -20.92 1.81
CA ASN A 650 -16.00 -20.87 0.93
C ASN A 650 -17.29 -20.75 1.76
N THR A 651 -18.24 -19.92 1.32
CA THR A 651 -19.62 -19.89 1.86
C THR A 651 -20.70 -20.17 0.80
N GLY A 652 -20.31 -20.46 -0.45
CA GLY A 652 -21.17 -20.86 -1.55
C GLY A 652 -21.09 -22.36 -1.86
N ILE A 653 -21.20 -22.72 -3.13
CA ILE A 653 -21.24 -24.13 -3.59
C ILE A 653 -19.90 -24.66 -4.14
N SER A 654 -18.86 -23.83 -4.10
CA SER A 654 -17.55 -24.02 -4.73
C SER A 654 -16.47 -24.49 -3.75
N ASP A 655 -15.30 -24.87 -4.26
CA ASP A 655 -14.18 -25.32 -3.40
C ASP A 655 -13.46 -24.14 -2.72
N GLY A 656 -13.06 -24.36 -1.48
CA GLY A 656 -12.21 -23.50 -0.67
C GLY A 656 -10.74 -23.49 -1.13
N GLY A 657 -10.04 -22.41 -0.81
CA GLY A 657 -8.68 -22.15 -1.25
C GLY A 657 -7.64 -22.71 -0.30
N LYS A 658 -6.50 -23.17 -0.81
CA LYS A 658 -5.43 -23.76 0.02
C LYS A 658 -4.61 -22.68 0.71
N ILE A 659 -4.06 -23.01 1.87
CA ILE A 659 -3.08 -22.16 2.58
C ILE A 659 -1.75 -22.92 2.66
N VAL A 660 -0.67 -22.32 2.18
CA VAL A 660 0.68 -22.89 2.21
C VAL A 660 1.61 -21.89 2.91
N ILE A 661 2.37 -22.38 3.90
CA ILE A 661 3.28 -21.56 4.71
C ILE A 661 4.66 -22.21 4.78
N ASN A 662 5.69 -21.46 4.43
CA ASN A 662 7.10 -21.78 4.69
C ASN A 662 7.69 -20.69 5.60
N THR A 663 8.38 -21.09 6.68
CA THR A 663 9.08 -20.18 7.62
C THR A 663 10.07 -20.95 8.50
N GLU A 664 10.95 -20.29 9.24
CA GLU A 664 11.65 -20.94 10.36
C GLU A 664 10.72 -21.09 11.58
N LYS A 665 9.91 -20.07 11.92
CA LYS A 665 8.94 -20.13 13.02
C LYS A 665 7.57 -19.53 12.65
N ILE A 666 6.49 -20.15 13.14
CA ILE A 666 5.16 -19.55 13.20
C ILE A 666 4.56 -19.65 14.62
N THR A 667 3.99 -18.55 15.10
CA THR A 667 3.18 -18.49 16.32
C THR A 667 1.80 -17.93 15.98
N VAL A 668 0.74 -18.68 16.32
CA VAL A 668 -0.66 -18.21 16.28
C VAL A 668 -1.18 -18.20 17.70
N ARG A 669 -1.70 -17.06 18.16
CA ARG A 669 -2.11 -16.86 19.57
C ARG A 669 -3.20 -15.83 19.77
N ASP A 670 -3.63 -15.61 21.01
CA ASP A 670 -4.61 -14.58 21.40
C ASP A 670 -5.90 -14.60 20.54
N GLY A 671 -6.39 -15.79 20.17
CA GLY A 671 -7.55 -15.96 19.29
C GLY A 671 -7.31 -15.78 17.78
N GLY A 672 -6.05 -15.79 17.32
CA GLY A 672 -5.69 -15.78 15.90
C GLY A 672 -6.03 -17.08 15.16
N VAL A 673 -6.30 -17.00 13.85
CA VAL A 673 -6.89 -18.12 13.07
C VAL A 673 -6.24 -18.31 11.70
N LEU A 674 -5.99 -19.57 11.31
CA LEU A 674 -5.84 -20.00 9.92
C LEU A 674 -7.09 -20.80 9.52
N SER A 675 -7.87 -20.37 8.51
CA SER A 675 -9.11 -21.06 8.13
C SER A 675 -9.28 -21.23 6.61
N SER A 676 -9.60 -22.46 6.20
CA SER A 676 -9.93 -22.86 4.83
C SER A 676 -11.31 -23.53 4.75
N GLU A 677 -12.16 -23.26 5.75
CA GLU A 677 -13.50 -23.86 5.92
C GLU A 677 -14.43 -23.68 4.71
N SER A 678 -15.28 -24.67 4.47
CA SER A 678 -16.46 -24.56 3.59
C SER A 678 -17.75 -24.61 4.40
N THR A 679 -18.55 -23.55 4.35
CA THR A 679 -19.89 -23.52 4.97
C THR A 679 -21.01 -23.94 4.01
N GLY A 680 -20.66 -24.47 2.85
CA GLY A 680 -21.59 -24.93 1.82
C GLY A 680 -21.10 -26.17 1.09
N LYS A 681 -21.52 -26.36 -0.17
CA LYS A 681 -21.51 -27.69 -0.82
C LYS A 681 -20.17 -28.15 -1.39
N GLY A 682 -19.26 -27.23 -1.71
CA GLY A 682 -17.92 -27.56 -2.20
C GLY A 682 -16.96 -27.89 -1.05
N ASN A 683 -15.82 -28.46 -1.38
CA ASN A 683 -14.85 -28.97 -0.41
C ASN A 683 -14.08 -27.82 0.26
N SER A 684 -13.59 -28.06 1.47
CA SER A 684 -12.68 -27.15 2.15
C SER A 684 -11.25 -27.34 1.63
N GLY A 685 -10.44 -26.29 1.60
CA GLY A 685 -9.07 -26.38 1.13
C GLY A 685 -8.12 -27.00 2.17
N ASN A 686 -6.95 -27.42 1.71
CA ASN A 686 -5.90 -27.96 2.60
C ASN A 686 -5.04 -26.83 3.18
N ILE A 687 -4.53 -27.03 4.39
CA ILE A 687 -3.54 -26.16 5.03
C ILE A 687 -2.23 -26.93 5.19
N LYS A 688 -1.11 -26.36 4.72
CA LYS A 688 0.24 -26.92 4.88
C LYS A 688 1.19 -25.91 5.50
N ILE A 689 1.95 -26.32 6.51
CA ILE A 689 2.98 -25.52 7.17
C ILE A 689 4.29 -26.32 7.24
N ASP A 690 5.37 -25.77 6.70
CA ASP A 690 6.72 -26.35 6.75
C ASP A 690 7.65 -25.42 7.55
N ALA A 691 7.77 -25.62 8.87
CA ALA A 691 8.54 -24.72 9.76
C ALA A 691 9.25 -25.44 10.91
N ASN A 692 10.39 -24.91 11.37
CA ASN A 692 11.15 -25.53 12.48
C ASN A 692 10.39 -25.48 13.81
N PHE A 693 9.61 -24.41 14.03
CA PHE A 693 8.80 -24.19 15.22
C PHE A 693 7.38 -23.80 14.84
N ILE A 694 6.38 -24.52 15.35
CA ILE A 694 4.95 -24.25 15.14
C ILE A 694 4.28 -24.16 16.51
N GLU A 695 3.81 -22.97 16.86
CA GLU A 695 3.21 -22.68 18.17
C GLU A 695 1.75 -22.23 18.01
N LEU A 696 0.83 -22.97 18.65
CA LEU A 696 -0.58 -22.61 18.81
C LEU A 696 -0.86 -22.45 20.31
N ILE A 697 -0.84 -21.21 20.80
CA ILE A 697 -0.99 -20.90 22.23
C ILE A 697 -2.18 -19.95 22.45
N ASP A 698 -2.68 -19.85 23.67
CA ASP A 698 -3.62 -18.79 24.10
C ASP A 698 -4.83 -18.59 23.17
N GLY A 699 -5.41 -19.69 22.66
CA GLY A 699 -6.56 -19.67 21.76
C GLY A 699 -6.24 -19.63 20.25
N GLY A 700 -5.01 -19.88 19.83
CA GLY A 700 -4.63 -19.93 18.40
C GLY A 700 -5.15 -21.18 17.66
N GLN A 701 -5.76 -21.00 16.48
CA GLN A 701 -6.49 -22.09 15.79
C GLN A 701 -6.10 -22.27 14.31
N ILE A 702 -6.12 -23.53 13.84
CA ILE A 702 -6.03 -23.91 12.42
C ILE A 702 -7.22 -24.79 12.06
N ILE A 703 -7.97 -24.42 11.01
CA ILE A 703 -9.32 -24.94 10.75
C ILE A 703 -9.56 -25.23 9.25
N THR A 704 -10.07 -26.42 8.93
CA THR A 704 -10.44 -26.86 7.57
C THR A 704 -11.86 -27.45 7.50
N ASN A 705 -12.72 -27.12 8.46
CA ASN A 705 -14.04 -27.73 8.65
C ASN A 705 -15.02 -27.59 7.48
N SER A 706 -15.89 -28.58 7.30
CA SER A 706 -17.07 -28.50 6.43
C SER A 706 -18.38 -28.45 7.21
N LYS A 707 -19.37 -27.66 6.75
CA LYS A 707 -20.72 -27.58 7.37
C LYS A 707 -21.87 -28.22 6.57
N ASP A 708 -21.68 -28.57 5.29
CA ASP A 708 -22.72 -29.16 4.42
C ASP A 708 -22.17 -30.43 3.69
N SER A 709 -22.41 -30.60 2.38
CA SER A 709 -22.05 -31.81 1.63
C SER A 709 -20.59 -31.91 1.19
N GLY A 710 -19.81 -30.82 1.29
CA GLY A 710 -18.39 -30.83 0.90
C GLY A 710 -17.53 -31.57 1.92
N ASN A 711 -16.38 -32.11 1.51
CA ASN A 711 -15.42 -32.68 2.45
C ASN A 711 -14.65 -31.57 3.18
N ALA A 712 -14.24 -31.83 4.43
CA ALA A 712 -13.28 -31.00 5.14
C ALA A 712 -11.85 -31.26 4.63
N GLY A 713 -10.99 -30.25 4.74
CA GLY A 713 -9.64 -30.27 4.16
C GLY A 713 -8.60 -30.88 5.08
N ASN A 714 -7.46 -31.31 4.52
CA ASN A 714 -6.37 -31.86 5.32
C ASN A 714 -5.49 -30.75 5.91
N ILE A 715 -4.95 -30.97 7.12
CA ILE A 715 -3.93 -30.10 7.74
C ILE A 715 -2.63 -30.89 7.85
N ILE A 716 -1.53 -30.33 7.33
CA ILE A 716 -0.20 -30.95 7.35
C ILE A 716 0.79 -29.98 8.01
N LEU A 717 1.39 -30.41 9.13
CA LEU A 717 2.41 -29.65 9.87
C LEU A 717 3.73 -30.42 9.84
N ASN A 718 4.73 -29.85 9.17
CA ASN A 718 6.08 -30.43 9.05
C ASN A 718 7.09 -29.56 9.80
N ALA A 719 7.61 -30.11 10.89
CA ALA A 719 8.68 -29.55 11.70
C ALA A 719 9.78 -30.61 11.87
N ASP A 720 10.35 -31.07 10.76
CA ASP A 720 11.29 -32.20 10.66
C ASP A 720 12.66 -31.81 10.11
N LYS A 721 12.89 -30.51 9.84
CA LYS A 721 14.07 -29.98 9.14
C LYS A 721 15.37 -29.95 9.97
N THR A 722 15.32 -30.09 11.30
CA THR A 722 16.50 -30.09 12.19
C THR A 722 16.28 -30.95 13.45
N ASP A 723 17.35 -31.27 14.19
CA ASP A 723 17.29 -32.06 15.43
C ASP A 723 16.60 -31.36 16.63
N ALA A 724 16.21 -30.08 16.49
CA ALA A 724 15.72 -29.23 17.57
C ALA A 724 14.31 -28.67 17.33
N THR A 725 13.54 -29.27 16.44
CA THR A 725 12.21 -28.80 16.04
C THR A 725 11.09 -29.17 17.00
N GLN A 726 10.07 -28.31 17.09
CA GLN A 726 8.93 -28.49 18.00
C GLN A 726 7.60 -28.04 17.38
N ILE A 727 6.56 -28.83 17.62
CA ILE A 727 5.16 -28.39 17.55
C ILE A 727 4.63 -28.26 18.99
N LEU A 728 4.14 -27.09 19.36
CA LEU A 728 3.54 -26.79 20.67
C LEU A 728 2.10 -26.32 20.48
N ILE A 729 1.16 -26.97 21.17
CA ILE A 729 -0.26 -26.63 21.14
C ILE A 729 -0.74 -26.56 22.60
N SER A 730 -0.98 -25.37 23.12
CA SER A 730 -1.40 -25.13 24.51
C SER A 730 -2.67 -24.28 24.55
N GLY A 731 -3.73 -24.75 25.20
CA GLY A 731 -4.96 -23.97 25.35
C GLY A 731 -4.91 -22.88 26.44
N SER A 732 -6.09 -22.36 26.78
CA SER A 732 -6.42 -21.27 27.72
C SER A 732 -6.16 -19.80 27.29
N ASP A 733 -7.13 -19.18 26.59
CA ASP A 733 -7.50 -17.76 26.87
C ASP A 733 -8.83 -17.74 27.66
N PRO A 734 -8.79 -17.62 29.01
CA PRO A 734 -10.00 -17.52 29.84
C PRO A 734 -10.90 -16.32 29.50
N ASN A 735 -10.38 -15.31 28.82
CA ASN A 735 -11.07 -14.06 28.50
C ASN A 735 -11.66 -14.06 27.08
N TYR A 736 -11.39 -15.07 26.26
CA TYR A 736 -11.88 -15.11 24.86
C TYR A 736 -13.39 -14.97 24.82
N LEU A 737 -14.11 -15.83 25.56
CA LEU A 737 -15.57 -15.81 25.63
C LEU A 737 -16.14 -14.51 26.22
N GLN A 738 -15.46 -13.86 27.18
CA GLN A 738 -15.91 -12.56 27.73
C GLN A 738 -15.91 -11.46 26.67
N LYS A 739 -14.96 -11.46 25.73
CA LYS A 739 -14.92 -10.52 24.60
C LYS A 739 -16.14 -10.66 23.67
N PHE A 740 -16.76 -11.84 23.60
CA PHE A 740 -17.99 -12.07 22.82
C PHE A 740 -19.28 -11.85 23.61
N THR A 741 -19.27 -11.88 24.95
CA THR A 741 -20.48 -11.66 25.75
C THR A 741 -21.12 -10.30 25.47
N GLN A 742 -20.33 -9.24 25.27
CA GLN A 742 -20.84 -7.91 24.89
C GLN A 742 -21.53 -7.87 23.52
N ALA A 743 -21.20 -8.79 22.60
CA ALA A 743 -21.95 -8.92 21.35
C ALA A 743 -23.32 -9.61 21.58
N SER A 744 -23.41 -10.51 22.56
CA SER A 744 -24.66 -11.21 22.93
C SER A 744 -25.68 -10.30 23.62
N GLU A 745 -25.24 -9.27 24.34
CA GLU A 745 -26.12 -8.26 24.96
C GLU A 745 -26.86 -7.37 23.93
N LEU A 746 -26.48 -7.44 22.64
CA LEU A 746 -27.08 -6.66 21.54
C LEU A 746 -28.09 -7.46 20.70
N VAL A 747 -28.45 -8.69 21.12
CA VAL A 747 -29.19 -9.68 20.32
C VAL A 747 -30.73 -9.49 20.30
N GLU A 748 -31.29 -8.61 21.15
CA GLU A 748 -32.72 -8.53 21.51
C GLU A 748 -33.73 -8.17 20.37
N GLN A 749 -33.33 -8.19 19.10
CA GLN A 749 -34.21 -7.87 17.95
C GLN A 749 -34.16 -8.87 16.77
N GLY A 750 -33.61 -10.09 16.96
CA GLY A 750 -33.86 -11.21 16.03
C GLY A 750 -33.25 -11.10 14.63
N VAL A 751 -32.05 -10.50 14.51
CA VAL A 751 -31.35 -10.26 13.22
C VAL A 751 -30.17 -11.23 12.99
N PHE A 752 -29.91 -12.18 13.90
CA PHE A 752 -28.57 -12.78 14.07
C PHE A 752 -28.36 -14.24 13.63
N ASP A 753 -29.37 -14.95 13.13
CA ASP A 753 -29.24 -16.38 12.74
C ASP A 753 -28.26 -16.64 11.59
N GLU A 754 -27.97 -15.64 10.75
CA GLU A 754 -26.90 -15.71 9.74
C GLU A 754 -25.50 -15.42 10.34
N ILE A 755 -25.42 -14.52 11.33
CA ILE A 755 -24.14 -14.07 11.91
C ILE A 755 -23.51 -15.17 12.78
N ASN A 756 -24.34 -15.95 13.47
CA ASN A 756 -23.90 -17.13 14.22
C ASN A 756 -23.29 -18.24 13.33
N GLN A 757 -23.43 -18.18 12.01
CA GLN A 757 -22.78 -19.14 11.09
C GLN A 757 -21.33 -18.76 10.75
N ILE A 758 -20.96 -17.48 10.91
CA ILE A 758 -19.67 -16.93 10.49
C ILE A 758 -18.58 -17.18 11.54
N ILE A 759 -18.96 -17.16 12.82
CA ILE A 759 -18.09 -17.47 13.97
C ILE A 759 -17.85 -19.01 14.02
N PRO A 760 -16.59 -19.49 14.07
CA PRO A 760 -16.30 -20.90 14.37
C PRO A 760 -16.65 -21.25 15.82
N ASN A 761 -17.18 -22.46 16.04
CA ASN A 761 -17.87 -22.84 17.29
C ASN A 761 -16.96 -23.18 18.49
N ASP A 762 -17.52 -22.91 19.68
CA ASP A 762 -17.40 -23.69 20.93
C ASP A 762 -16.05 -23.87 21.66
N THR A 763 -14.91 -23.32 21.21
CA THR A 763 -13.64 -23.44 21.96
C THR A 763 -12.92 -22.10 22.18
N SER A 764 -12.63 -21.80 23.46
CA SER A 764 -11.70 -20.74 23.94
C SER A 764 -10.23 -21.18 23.91
N ASN A 765 -9.94 -22.28 23.23
CA ASN A 765 -8.73 -23.07 23.38
C ASN A 765 -8.02 -23.21 22.02
N SER A 766 -6.71 -23.39 22.07
CA SER A 766 -5.88 -23.58 20.88
C SER A 766 -6.18 -24.93 20.22
N ALA A 767 -6.36 -24.94 18.90
CA ALA A 767 -6.97 -26.09 18.24
C ALA A 767 -6.49 -26.37 16.80
N LEU A 768 -6.46 -27.65 16.43
CA LEU A 768 -6.26 -28.17 15.07
C LEU A 768 -7.51 -28.93 14.62
N LEU A 769 -8.33 -28.33 13.76
CA LEU A 769 -9.68 -28.81 13.48
C LEU A 769 -9.91 -29.11 11.99
N ALA A 770 -10.16 -30.37 11.66
CA ALA A 770 -10.58 -30.82 10.32
C ALA A 770 -11.95 -31.53 10.37
N LYS A 771 -12.90 -30.95 11.08
CA LYS A 771 -14.19 -31.55 11.44
C LYS A 771 -15.23 -31.48 10.30
N THR A 772 -16.22 -32.36 10.33
CA THR A 772 -17.42 -32.26 9.48
C THR A 772 -18.70 -32.13 10.31
N GLN A 773 -19.63 -31.26 9.86
CA GLN A 773 -20.95 -31.12 10.46
C GLN A 773 -22.09 -31.67 9.58
N GLY A 774 -21.87 -31.79 8.26
CA GLY A 774 -22.86 -32.21 7.27
C GLY A 774 -22.63 -33.64 6.76
N SER A 775 -22.80 -33.85 5.45
CA SER A 775 -22.73 -35.18 4.83
C SER A 775 -21.40 -35.52 4.15
N GLY A 776 -20.53 -34.53 3.90
CA GLY A 776 -19.15 -34.79 3.48
C GLY A 776 -18.25 -35.24 4.63
N ASN A 777 -17.11 -35.85 4.32
CA ASN A 777 -16.21 -36.44 5.33
C ASN A 777 -15.37 -35.37 6.06
N ALA A 778 -14.88 -35.72 7.25
CA ALA A 778 -13.84 -34.97 7.93
C ALA A 778 -12.47 -35.14 7.24
N GLY A 779 -11.60 -34.14 7.40
CA GLY A 779 -10.27 -34.08 6.81
C GLY A 779 -9.23 -34.70 7.75
N SER A 780 -8.08 -35.11 7.20
CA SER A 780 -7.02 -35.78 7.97
C SER A 780 -5.93 -34.81 8.43
N LEU A 781 -5.34 -35.11 9.59
CA LEU A 781 -4.27 -34.32 10.22
C LEU A 781 -2.96 -35.11 10.21
N THR A 782 -1.89 -34.51 9.68
CA THR A 782 -0.54 -35.11 9.69
C THR A 782 0.44 -34.17 10.38
N LEU A 783 1.06 -34.63 11.47
CA LEU A 783 2.06 -33.88 12.23
C LEU A 783 3.39 -34.65 12.25
N ASN A 784 4.45 -34.03 11.74
CA ASN A 784 5.80 -34.59 11.70
C ASN A 784 6.74 -33.67 12.49
N ALA A 785 7.32 -34.12 13.60
CA ALA A 785 8.14 -33.25 14.48
C ALA A 785 9.09 -33.99 15.42
N GLN A 786 10.27 -33.44 15.75
CA GLN A 786 11.12 -34.08 16.77
C GLN A 786 10.47 -34.04 18.16
N GLN A 787 9.72 -32.98 18.49
CA GLN A 787 8.86 -32.93 19.69
C GLN A 787 7.46 -32.40 19.36
N LEU A 788 6.43 -33.07 19.89
CA LEU A 788 5.03 -32.63 19.84
C LEU A 788 4.49 -32.56 21.27
N GLN A 789 4.15 -31.35 21.73
CA GLN A 789 3.55 -31.09 23.03
C GLN A 789 2.12 -30.56 22.85
N ILE A 790 1.16 -31.21 23.50
CA ILE A 790 -0.26 -30.87 23.48
C ILE A 790 -0.72 -30.69 24.93
N ALA A 791 -1.17 -29.50 25.32
CA ALA A 791 -1.34 -29.15 26.72
C ALA A 791 -2.58 -28.27 27.00
N ASN A 792 -3.00 -28.26 28.27
CA ASN A 792 -3.90 -27.24 28.84
C ASN A 792 -5.22 -27.09 28.06
N GLN A 793 -5.98 -28.20 27.93
CA GLN A 793 -7.25 -28.27 27.20
C GLN A 793 -7.18 -27.93 25.69
N ALA A 794 -5.99 -28.05 25.08
CA ALA A 794 -5.85 -27.99 23.62
C ALA A 794 -6.58 -29.15 22.92
N GLU A 795 -7.16 -28.91 21.73
CA GLU A 795 -7.88 -29.92 20.94
C GLU A 795 -7.21 -30.15 19.57
N ILE A 796 -6.87 -31.40 19.26
CA ILE A 796 -6.56 -31.85 17.90
C ILE A 796 -7.67 -32.79 17.44
N ALA A 797 -8.45 -32.42 16.41
CA ALA A 797 -9.61 -33.22 16.04
C ALA A 797 -9.96 -33.26 14.54
N ALA A 798 -10.22 -34.48 14.07
CA ALA A 798 -10.72 -34.83 12.74
C ALA A 798 -12.11 -35.49 12.83
N SER A 799 -12.98 -34.94 13.69
CA SER A 799 -14.20 -35.58 14.18
C SER A 799 -15.49 -35.16 13.45
N THR A 800 -16.57 -35.91 13.66
CA THR A 800 -17.91 -35.64 13.08
C THR A 800 -18.88 -35.04 14.12
N SER A 801 -19.79 -34.17 13.70
CA SER A 801 -20.83 -33.59 14.58
C SER A 801 -22.00 -34.55 14.84
N LYS A 802 -22.80 -34.26 15.88
CA LYS A 802 -24.03 -35.00 16.24
C LYS A 802 -25.13 -35.05 15.17
N LYS A 803 -25.00 -34.31 14.06
CA LYS A 803 -25.92 -34.33 12.92
C LYS A 803 -25.25 -34.76 11.61
N SER A 804 -23.96 -35.10 11.65
CA SER A 804 -23.19 -35.46 10.47
C SER A 804 -23.54 -36.86 9.97
N THR A 805 -23.52 -37.07 8.65
CA THR A 805 -23.54 -38.41 8.05
C THR A 805 -22.23 -38.80 7.39
N GLY A 806 -21.23 -37.90 7.40
CA GLY A 806 -19.88 -38.16 6.91
C GLY A 806 -19.05 -38.99 7.89
N ILE A 807 -17.91 -39.50 7.40
CA ILE A 807 -16.95 -40.31 8.15
C ILE A 807 -15.89 -39.40 8.79
N GLY A 808 -15.36 -39.81 9.95
CA GLY A 808 -14.23 -39.17 10.62
C GLY A 808 -12.93 -39.22 9.79
N GLY A 809 -12.12 -38.17 9.88
CA GLY A 809 -10.80 -38.10 9.26
C GLY A 809 -9.74 -38.78 10.13
N SER A 810 -8.58 -39.08 9.56
CA SER A 810 -7.50 -39.77 10.30
C SER A 810 -6.47 -38.80 10.87
N ILE A 811 -5.85 -39.17 11.99
CA ILE A 811 -4.72 -38.46 12.60
C ILE A 811 -3.46 -39.30 12.45
N VAL A 812 -2.37 -38.69 12.00
CA VAL A 812 -1.05 -39.31 11.87
C VAL A 812 -0.02 -38.44 12.59
N PHE A 813 0.64 -39.00 13.60
CA PHE A 813 1.78 -38.40 14.28
C PHE A 813 3.04 -39.21 13.98
N ASN A 814 4.06 -38.60 13.38
CA ASN A 814 5.39 -39.20 13.22
C ASN A 814 6.39 -38.32 13.97
N VAL A 815 6.74 -38.69 15.21
CA VAL A 815 7.45 -37.79 16.12
C VAL A 815 8.60 -38.43 16.90
N GLY A 816 9.56 -37.61 17.34
CA GLY A 816 10.59 -38.05 18.29
C GLY A 816 10.04 -38.22 19.71
N GLU A 817 9.11 -37.37 20.13
CA GLU A 817 8.49 -37.40 21.45
C GLU A 817 7.08 -36.79 21.40
N LEU A 818 6.11 -37.50 21.99
CA LEU A 818 4.73 -37.05 22.14
C LEU A 818 4.39 -36.88 23.62
N ASN A 819 4.05 -35.67 24.03
CA ASN A 819 3.57 -35.38 25.39
C ASN A 819 2.17 -34.74 25.32
N ILE A 820 1.17 -35.40 25.91
CA ILE A 820 -0.20 -34.89 26.05
C ILE A 820 -0.49 -34.70 27.53
N ASP A 821 -0.87 -33.49 27.95
CA ASP A 821 -0.99 -33.12 29.36
C ASP A 821 -2.15 -32.15 29.65
N ASN A 822 -2.59 -32.10 30.91
CA ASN A 822 -3.58 -31.17 31.48
C ASN A 822 -4.86 -31.05 30.62
N ASP A 823 -5.70 -32.08 30.66
CA ASP A 823 -7.02 -32.16 30.02
C ASP A 823 -7.00 -31.99 28.48
N ALA A 824 -5.83 -32.09 27.83
CA ALA A 824 -5.70 -31.98 26.38
C ALA A 824 -6.23 -33.23 25.64
N GLN A 825 -6.80 -33.00 24.45
CA GLN A 825 -7.55 -34.02 23.70
C GLN A 825 -7.04 -34.18 22.26
N VAL A 826 -6.91 -35.44 21.82
CA VAL A 826 -6.70 -35.84 20.42
C VAL A 826 -7.84 -36.77 20.00
N ALA A 827 -8.63 -36.37 19.00
CA ALA A 827 -9.91 -37.00 18.69
C ALA A 827 -10.21 -37.22 17.19
N VAL A 828 -10.50 -38.47 16.80
CA VAL A 828 -11.08 -38.82 15.46
C VAL A 828 -12.53 -39.28 15.56
N SER A 829 -13.15 -39.07 16.72
CA SER A 829 -14.47 -39.57 17.11
C SER A 829 -15.59 -39.16 16.15
N SER A 830 -16.59 -40.03 16.02
CA SER A 830 -17.84 -39.71 15.32
C SER A 830 -18.98 -39.59 16.32
N ASN A 831 -19.80 -38.56 16.15
CA ASN A 831 -21.01 -38.34 16.96
C ASN A 831 -22.31 -38.47 16.14
N GLY A 832 -22.19 -38.62 14.82
CA GLY A 832 -23.27 -38.56 13.84
C GLY A 832 -23.81 -39.94 13.47
N THR A 833 -23.81 -40.28 12.17
CA THR A 833 -24.14 -41.65 11.70
C THR A 833 -22.98 -42.39 11.05
N GLY A 834 -21.96 -41.70 10.55
CA GLY A 834 -20.75 -42.33 9.99
C GLY A 834 -19.77 -42.84 11.05
N ASN A 835 -18.76 -43.60 10.64
CA ASN A 835 -17.75 -44.13 11.55
C ASN A 835 -16.75 -43.04 12.00
N ALA A 836 -16.11 -43.25 13.15
CA ALA A 836 -14.90 -42.51 13.53
C ALA A 836 -13.71 -42.87 12.61
N GLY A 837 -12.73 -41.96 12.50
CA GLY A 837 -11.50 -42.18 11.71
C GLY A 837 -10.41 -42.95 12.47
N ASN A 838 -9.21 -43.06 11.92
CA ASN A 838 -8.10 -43.80 12.55
C ASN A 838 -7.04 -42.87 13.15
N ILE A 839 -6.41 -43.28 14.26
CA ILE A 839 -5.22 -42.61 14.81
C ILE A 839 -4.00 -43.51 14.60
N ASN A 840 -2.90 -42.96 14.09
CA ASN A 840 -1.64 -43.67 13.90
C ASN A 840 -0.51 -42.85 14.53
N ILE A 841 0.13 -43.39 15.56
CA ILE A 841 1.21 -42.72 16.29
C ILE A 841 2.50 -43.54 16.15
N ASN A 842 3.47 -43.00 15.43
CA ASN A 842 4.85 -43.47 15.41
C ASN A 842 5.69 -42.51 16.27
N ALA A 843 6.07 -42.93 17.48
CA ALA A 843 6.80 -42.05 18.40
C ALA A 843 7.83 -42.80 19.24
N ARG A 844 9.08 -42.32 19.36
CA ARG A 844 10.07 -42.98 20.25
C ARG A 844 9.58 -43.01 21.70
N SER A 845 8.95 -41.95 22.20
CA SER A 845 8.35 -41.92 23.55
C SER A 845 6.99 -41.22 23.53
N ILE A 846 6.03 -41.76 24.28
CA ILE A 846 4.68 -41.21 24.47
C ILE A 846 4.40 -41.05 25.97
N GLY A 847 4.02 -39.84 26.38
CA GLY A 847 3.49 -39.55 27.71
C GLY A 847 2.07 -39.00 27.62
N LEU A 848 1.13 -39.67 28.28
CA LEU A 848 -0.24 -39.18 28.55
C LEU A 848 -0.36 -38.87 30.04
N ASN A 849 -0.74 -37.64 30.40
CA ASN A 849 -0.67 -37.15 31.77
C ASN A 849 -1.85 -36.20 32.12
N ASN A 850 -2.26 -36.15 33.40
CA ASN A 850 -3.35 -35.29 33.91
C ASN A 850 -4.60 -35.24 32.99
N ASN A 851 -5.39 -36.31 32.98
CA ASN A 851 -6.62 -36.45 32.18
C ASN A 851 -6.44 -36.37 30.65
N ALA A 852 -5.22 -36.54 30.13
CA ALA A 852 -4.97 -36.54 28.69
C ALA A 852 -5.81 -37.61 27.97
N LEU A 853 -6.49 -37.22 26.90
CA LEU A 853 -7.45 -38.07 26.20
C LEU A 853 -7.05 -38.32 24.74
N LEU A 854 -6.75 -39.57 24.42
CA LEU A 854 -6.60 -40.07 23.05
C LEU A 854 -7.85 -40.88 22.69
N THR A 855 -8.68 -40.39 21.76
CA THR A 855 -10.02 -40.95 21.54
C THR A 855 -10.43 -41.10 20.08
N ALA A 856 -11.08 -42.22 19.79
CA ALA A 856 -11.62 -42.56 18.49
C ALA A 856 -13.04 -43.16 18.62
N ASN A 857 -13.79 -42.69 19.60
CA ASN A 857 -15.11 -43.24 19.94
C ASN A 857 -16.13 -43.04 18.80
N THR A 858 -16.95 -44.05 18.50
CA THR A 858 -18.12 -43.93 17.60
C THR A 858 -19.42 -43.89 18.41
N GLN A 859 -20.17 -42.79 18.33
CA GLN A 859 -21.59 -42.77 18.64
C GLN A 859 -22.38 -42.68 17.34
N SER A 860 -23.29 -43.63 17.09
CA SER A 860 -24.19 -43.60 15.94
C SER A 860 -25.50 -44.33 16.22
N ALA A 861 -26.62 -43.81 15.67
CA ALA A 861 -27.94 -44.44 15.80
C ALA A 861 -28.12 -45.69 14.92
N LYS A 862 -27.26 -45.87 13.90
CA LYS A 862 -27.26 -47.05 13.03
C LYS A 862 -25.95 -47.11 12.24
N VAL A 863 -25.15 -48.14 12.48
CA VAL A 863 -24.01 -48.53 11.64
C VAL A 863 -24.27 -49.93 11.09
N ASP A 864 -23.61 -50.27 9.99
CA ASP A 864 -23.56 -51.64 9.49
C ASP A 864 -22.65 -52.48 10.41
N SER A 865 -23.19 -53.58 10.94
CA SER A 865 -22.51 -54.46 11.90
C SER A 865 -21.30 -55.22 11.32
N GLU A 866 -21.09 -55.20 9.99
CA GLU A 866 -19.90 -55.79 9.36
C GLU A 866 -18.76 -54.77 9.13
N ILE A 867 -18.98 -53.47 9.38
CA ILE A 867 -17.95 -52.45 9.17
C ILE A 867 -17.12 -52.20 10.45
N GLU A 868 -15.82 -52.46 10.33
CA GLU A 868 -14.82 -52.15 11.35
C GLU A 868 -14.90 -50.68 11.80
N GLN A 869 -14.93 -50.48 13.12
CA GLN A 869 -14.89 -49.14 13.71
C GLN A 869 -13.44 -48.63 13.82
N ALA A 870 -13.31 -47.36 14.22
CA ALA A 870 -12.03 -46.69 14.31
C ALA A 870 -10.94 -47.49 15.02
N THR A 871 -9.73 -47.42 14.46
CA THR A 871 -8.54 -48.06 14.99
C THR A 871 -7.52 -47.04 15.49
N ILE A 872 -7.02 -47.24 16.71
CA ILE A 872 -5.86 -46.54 17.27
C ILE A 872 -4.64 -47.47 17.17
N ASN A 873 -3.68 -47.12 16.32
CA ASN A 873 -2.40 -47.79 16.18
C ASN A 873 -1.30 -46.97 16.87
N ILE A 874 -0.57 -47.59 17.81
CA ILE A 874 0.56 -46.99 18.52
C ILE A 874 1.80 -47.85 18.32
N ASN A 875 2.87 -47.23 17.82
CA ASN A 875 4.20 -47.81 17.64
C ASN A 875 5.21 -46.93 18.39
N SER A 876 5.86 -47.48 19.43
CA SER A 876 6.79 -46.71 20.25
C SER A 876 7.91 -47.52 20.92
N LYS A 877 8.78 -46.85 21.68
CA LYS A 877 9.70 -47.52 22.63
C LYS A 877 9.25 -47.41 24.08
N GLN A 878 8.35 -46.48 24.39
CA GLN A 878 7.84 -46.26 25.73
C GLN A 878 6.47 -45.58 25.67
N LEU A 879 5.47 -46.17 26.33
CA LEU A 879 4.16 -45.56 26.59
C LEU A 879 3.96 -45.42 28.10
N ILE A 880 3.88 -44.18 28.59
CA ILE A 880 3.52 -43.87 29.98
C ILE A 880 2.16 -43.18 30.00
N MET A 881 1.26 -43.65 30.87
CA MET A 881 -0.06 -43.06 31.11
C MET A 881 -0.23 -42.79 32.60
N ARG A 882 -0.60 -41.56 32.99
CA ARG A 882 -0.69 -41.14 34.39
C ARG A 882 -1.88 -40.22 34.67
N ARG A 883 -2.38 -40.32 35.90
CA ARG A 883 -3.39 -39.44 36.53
C ARG A 883 -4.60 -39.21 35.62
N GLY A 884 -5.47 -40.20 35.50
CA GLY A 884 -6.76 -40.07 34.79
C GLY A 884 -6.69 -40.13 33.25
N SER A 885 -5.54 -40.50 32.66
CA SER A 885 -5.32 -40.36 31.20
C SER A 885 -5.73 -41.60 30.42
N ASN A 886 -6.41 -41.44 29.28
CA ASN A 886 -7.15 -42.54 28.64
C ASN A 886 -6.86 -42.70 27.14
N ILE A 887 -6.87 -43.95 26.66
CA ILE A 887 -6.86 -44.34 25.25
C ILE A 887 -8.17 -45.08 24.94
N THR A 888 -9.05 -44.53 24.12
CA THR A 888 -10.42 -45.05 23.97
C THR A 888 -10.89 -45.20 22.52
N THR A 889 -11.55 -46.32 22.23
CA THR A 889 -12.26 -46.62 20.97
C THR A 889 -13.72 -47.02 21.24
N ASN A 890 -14.31 -46.44 22.29
CA ASN A 890 -15.61 -46.87 22.83
C ASN A 890 -16.77 -46.55 21.88
N ALA A 891 -17.76 -47.45 21.84
CA ALA A 891 -18.92 -47.39 20.98
C ALA A 891 -20.24 -47.21 21.75
N LYS A 892 -21.17 -46.45 21.16
CA LYS A 892 -22.52 -46.22 21.69
C LYS A 892 -23.55 -46.19 20.56
N GLY A 893 -24.64 -46.94 20.73
CA GLY A 893 -25.76 -47.05 19.80
C GLY A 893 -25.97 -48.44 19.22
N GLU A 894 -27.10 -48.61 18.54
CA GLU A 894 -27.57 -49.93 18.08
C GLU A 894 -26.64 -50.53 17.01
N ASN A 895 -26.20 -51.77 17.24
CA ASN A 895 -25.30 -52.54 16.37
C ASN A 895 -23.88 -51.95 16.17
N VAL A 896 -23.45 -50.99 17.00
CA VAL A 896 -22.10 -50.39 16.91
C VAL A 896 -21.08 -51.18 17.73
N ILE A 897 -20.16 -51.89 17.06
CA ILE A 897 -19.05 -52.62 17.68
C ILE A 897 -18.03 -51.62 18.28
N GLY A 898 -17.33 -51.96 19.37
CA GLY A 898 -16.16 -51.19 19.82
C GLY A 898 -15.05 -51.14 18.75
N GLY A 899 -14.31 -50.03 18.66
CA GLY A 899 -13.16 -49.90 17.74
C GLY A 899 -11.90 -50.60 18.26
N ASN A 900 -10.86 -50.70 17.44
CA ASN A 900 -9.68 -51.51 17.73
C ASN A 900 -8.50 -50.69 18.29
N ILE A 901 -7.77 -51.24 19.25
CA ILE A 901 -6.57 -50.62 19.83
C ILE A 901 -5.39 -51.57 19.65
N ASN A 902 -4.42 -51.17 18.81
CA ASN A 902 -3.18 -51.91 18.58
C ASN A 902 -2.01 -51.13 19.17
N ILE A 903 -1.30 -51.71 20.14
CA ILE A 903 -0.14 -51.08 20.78
C ILE A 903 1.08 -52.00 20.64
N GLU A 904 2.10 -51.53 19.93
CA GLU A 904 3.42 -52.14 19.85
C GLU A 904 4.44 -51.21 20.52
N THR A 905 5.03 -51.65 21.63
CA THR A 905 5.99 -50.83 22.38
C THR A 905 6.87 -51.66 23.31
N ASP A 906 8.13 -51.26 23.52
CA ASP A 906 9.01 -52.03 24.40
C ASP A 906 8.49 -52.03 25.86
N ILE A 907 7.91 -50.93 26.35
CA ILE A 907 7.36 -50.83 27.72
C ILE A 907 6.05 -50.03 27.77
N ILE A 908 5.03 -50.56 28.48
CA ILE A 908 3.84 -49.84 28.94
C ILE A 908 3.88 -49.64 30.46
N ALA A 909 3.66 -48.41 30.93
CA ALA A 909 3.37 -48.14 32.34
C ALA A 909 2.16 -47.21 32.48
N ALA A 910 1.00 -47.77 32.84
CA ALA A 910 -0.25 -47.03 33.01
C ALA A 910 -0.68 -47.03 34.48
N LEU A 911 -0.73 -45.85 35.11
CA LEU A 911 -0.81 -45.66 36.55
C LEU A 911 -1.89 -44.63 36.92
N GLU A 912 -2.33 -44.64 38.18
CA GLU A 912 -3.18 -43.58 38.76
C GLU A 912 -4.50 -43.40 37.97
N ASN A 913 -5.23 -44.50 37.77
CA ASN A 913 -6.47 -44.61 36.99
C ASN A 913 -6.32 -44.11 35.54
N SER A 914 -5.41 -44.74 34.79
CA SER A 914 -5.20 -44.41 33.37
C SER A 914 -5.55 -45.63 32.50
N ASP A 915 -6.60 -45.51 31.68
CA ASP A 915 -7.31 -46.68 31.14
C ASP A 915 -7.19 -46.83 29.61
N ILE A 916 -7.28 -48.07 29.14
CA ILE A 916 -7.27 -48.45 27.72
C ILE A 916 -8.56 -49.23 27.43
N SER A 917 -9.49 -48.65 26.65
CA SER A 917 -10.85 -49.21 26.53
C SER A 917 -11.40 -49.27 25.10
N ALA A 918 -11.89 -50.44 24.71
CA ALA A 918 -12.56 -50.75 23.43
C ALA A 918 -14.00 -51.24 23.64
N ASN A 919 -14.76 -50.58 24.52
CA ASN A 919 -16.05 -51.06 25.01
C ASN A 919 -17.20 -50.70 24.04
N SER A 920 -18.31 -51.45 24.07
CA SER A 920 -19.57 -51.05 23.42
C SER A 920 -20.72 -51.11 24.42
N GLU A 921 -21.43 -49.98 24.55
CA GLU A 921 -22.54 -49.85 25.51
C GLU A 921 -23.78 -50.68 25.12
N ASN A 922 -23.98 -50.95 23.82
CA ASN A 922 -25.23 -51.51 23.31
C ASN A 922 -25.04 -52.69 22.33
N PHE A 923 -23.79 -53.12 22.07
CA PHE A 923 -23.51 -54.23 21.16
C PHE A 923 -22.24 -55.01 21.57
N ARG A 924 -21.36 -55.37 20.63
CA ARG A 924 -20.13 -56.14 20.88
C ARG A 924 -18.94 -55.23 21.19
N GLY A 925 -18.09 -55.60 22.15
CA GLY A 925 -16.79 -54.95 22.35
C GLY A 925 -15.83 -55.11 21.17
N GLY A 926 -14.83 -54.23 21.08
CA GLY A 926 -13.79 -54.21 20.04
C GLY A 926 -12.61 -55.13 20.33
N ASN A 927 -11.45 -54.90 19.71
CA ASN A 927 -10.25 -55.69 19.96
C ASN A 927 -9.12 -54.81 20.51
N VAL A 928 -8.52 -55.21 21.63
CA VAL A 928 -7.29 -54.61 22.17
C VAL A 928 -6.16 -55.62 22.03
N ILE A 929 -5.13 -55.27 21.25
CA ILE A 929 -3.94 -56.10 21.01
C ILE A 929 -2.71 -55.33 21.47
N ILE A 930 -1.99 -55.86 22.46
CA ILE A 930 -0.81 -55.25 23.05
C ILE A 930 0.40 -56.18 22.84
N ARG A 931 1.43 -55.71 22.15
CA ARG A 931 2.73 -56.37 21.99
C ARG A 931 3.78 -55.58 22.78
N THR A 932 4.34 -56.16 23.84
CA THR A 932 5.30 -55.43 24.68
C THR A 932 6.32 -56.31 25.40
N GLN A 933 7.49 -55.77 25.76
CA GLN A 933 8.48 -56.47 26.58
C GLN A 933 8.15 -56.37 28.08
N GLY A 934 7.33 -55.39 28.50
CA GLY A 934 6.92 -55.24 29.89
C GLY A 934 5.70 -54.32 30.07
N ILE A 935 4.75 -54.76 30.88
CA ILE A 935 3.52 -54.04 31.20
C ILE A 935 3.40 -53.83 32.71
N PHE A 936 3.13 -52.59 33.12
CA PHE A 936 3.12 -52.17 34.52
C PHE A 936 1.91 -51.31 34.87
N GLY A 937 1.37 -51.49 36.08
CA GLY A 937 0.31 -50.66 36.66
C GLY A 937 -1.11 -50.95 36.19
N THR A 938 -1.29 -51.41 34.95
CA THR A 938 -2.57 -51.83 34.36
C THR A 938 -2.63 -53.33 34.08
N GLN A 939 -3.83 -53.85 33.91
CA GLN A 939 -4.13 -55.24 33.54
C GLN A 939 -5.52 -55.32 32.88
N PHE A 940 -5.80 -56.42 32.18
CA PHE A 940 -7.15 -56.73 31.76
C PHE A 940 -8.10 -56.91 32.96
N ARG A 941 -9.30 -56.33 32.87
CA ARG A 941 -10.46 -56.61 33.73
C ARG A 941 -11.74 -56.60 32.88
N PRO A 942 -12.79 -57.37 33.22
CA PRO A 942 -14.02 -57.44 32.42
C PRO A 942 -14.93 -56.20 32.57
N GLN A 943 -14.66 -55.35 33.58
CA GLN A 943 -15.39 -54.12 33.91
C GLN A 943 -14.37 -53.11 34.46
N SER A 944 -14.55 -51.82 34.15
CA SER A 944 -13.70 -50.73 34.66
C SER A 944 -13.81 -50.55 36.18
N THR A 945 -12.72 -50.14 36.82
CA THR A 945 -12.58 -50.00 38.28
C THR A 945 -12.12 -48.59 38.69
N LEU A 946 -11.44 -48.45 39.83
CA LEU A 946 -10.73 -47.23 40.27
C LEU A 946 -9.20 -47.38 40.17
N ASN A 947 -8.74 -48.32 39.33
CA ASN A 947 -7.34 -48.59 39.03
C ASN A 947 -7.17 -48.52 37.51
N SER A 948 -5.93 -48.37 37.03
CA SER A 948 -5.64 -48.48 35.60
C SER A 948 -6.13 -49.82 35.04
N ASP A 949 -6.95 -49.75 33.99
CA ASP A 949 -7.68 -50.88 33.41
C ASP A 949 -7.40 -51.05 31.91
N ILE A 950 -7.50 -52.30 31.43
CA ILE A 950 -7.65 -52.63 30.01
C ILE A 950 -9.00 -53.35 29.84
N THR A 951 -9.87 -52.83 28.96
CA THR A 951 -11.26 -53.32 28.79
C THR A 951 -11.66 -53.41 27.31
N ALA A 952 -12.51 -54.38 26.99
CA ALA A 952 -13.21 -54.50 25.71
C ALA A 952 -14.65 -55.00 25.94
N THR A 953 -15.32 -54.46 26.95
CA THR A 953 -16.61 -54.90 27.47
C THR A 953 -17.75 -54.65 26.48
N GLY A 954 -18.64 -55.62 26.29
CA GLY A 954 -19.86 -55.46 25.49
C GLY A 954 -21.11 -55.20 26.35
N ALA A 955 -22.27 -55.08 25.69
CA ALA A 955 -23.58 -54.97 26.34
C ALA A 955 -23.96 -56.21 27.20
N THR A 956 -23.39 -57.38 26.90
CA THR A 956 -23.38 -58.56 27.78
C THR A 956 -21.97 -59.11 27.91
N GLU A 957 -21.74 -59.97 28.90
CA GLU A 957 -20.45 -60.66 29.08
C GLU A 957 -20.10 -61.48 27.82
N ASP A 958 -21.07 -62.22 27.26
CA ASP A 958 -20.93 -62.96 25.99
C ASP A 958 -20.67 -62.06 24.76
N SER A 959 -21.08 -60.78 24.79
CA SER A 959 -20.80 -59.82 23.71
C SER A 959 -19.50 -59.04 23.93
N SER A 960 -18.64 -59.46 24.85
CA SER A 960 -17.31 -58.88 25.00
C SER A 960 -16.44 -59.05 23.75
N GLY A 961 -15.52 -58.10 23.61
CA GLY A 961 -14.47 -58.08 22.61
C GLY A 961 -13.26 -58.93 22.98
N ASN A 962 -12.19 -58.83 22.19
CA ASN A 962 -10.93 -59.52 22.48
C ASN A 962 -9.95 -58.60 23.23
N VAL A 963 -9.21 -59.15 24.19
CA VAL A 963 -8.05 -58.49 24.80
C VAL A 963 -6.87 -59.47 24.80
N GLU A 964 -5.90 -59.21 23.94
CA GLU A 964 -4.71 -60.04 23.75
C GLU A 964 -3.46 -59.26 24.20
N ILE A 965 -2.76 -59.77 25.22
CA ILE A 965 -1.51 -59.19 25.73
C ILE A 965 -0.38 -60.17 25.47
N ILE A 966 0.53 -59.77 24.60
CA ILE A 966 1.62 -60.58 24.06
C ILE A 966 2.94 -60.04 24.60
N THR A 967 3.44 -60.71 25.65
CA THR A 967 4.82 -60.56 26.13
C THR A 967 5.67 -61.71 25.61
N PRO A 968 6.94 -61.50 25.22
CA PRO A 968 7.81 -62.60 24.83
C PRO A 968 8.06 -63.54 26.01
N ASP A 969 8.02 -64.85 25.77
CA ASP A 969 8.31 -65.85 26.79
C ASP A 969 9.74 -65.68 27.32
N ILE A 970 9.86 -65.41 28.62
CA ILE A 970 11.13 -65.48 29.33
C ILE A 970 11.40 -66.98 29.56
N ASP A 971 12.14 -67.60 28.64
CA ASP A 971 12.56 -68.99 28.79
C ASP A 971 13.50 -69.14 30.00
N LEU A 972 12.93 -69.60 31.12
CA LEU A 972 13.63 -69.92 32.36
C LEU A 972 14.21 -71.36 32.36
N ASN A 973 14.61 -71.88 31.20
CA ASN A 973 15.53 -73.03 31.06
C ASN A 973 16.94 -72.70 31.59
N LEU A 974 17.01 -72.39 32.89
CA LEU A 974 18.20 -72.43 33.71
C LEU A 974 18.67 -73.89 33.80
N ASN A 975 19.50 -74.30 32.84
CA ASN A 975 20.28 -75.53 32.95
C ASN A 975 20.95 -75.57 34.33
N SER A 976 20.70 -76.66 35.06
CA SER A 976 21.12 -76.82 36.45
C SER A 976 22.65 -76.75 36.59
N ILE A 977 23.15 -75.62 37.08
CA ILE A 977 24.55 -75.50 37.51
C ILE A 977 24.67 -76.27 38.83
N GLU A 978 25.30 -77.44 38.80
CA GLU A 978 25.62 -78.19 40.02
C GLU A 978 26.56 -77.36 40.92
N LEU A 979 26.13 -77.11 42.15
CA LEU A 979 26.95 -76.48 43.17
C LEU A 979 27.97 -77.50 43.70
N SER A 980 29.25 -77.30 43.35
CA SER A 980 30.33 -78.18 43.78
C SER A 980 30.81 -77.83 45.20
N GLU A 981 30.44 -78.65 46.19
CA GLU A 981 30.85 -78.47 47.59
C GLU A 981 32.22 -79.10 47.91
N VAL A 982 33.31 -78.33 47.82
CA VAL A 982 34.53 -78.54 48.64
C VAL A 982 35.16 -77.18 49.00
N PRO A 983 35.39 -76.85 50.28
CA PRO A 983 35.99 -75.57 50.68
C PRO A 983 37.54 -75.60 50.65
N VAL A 984 38.16 -74.43 50.42
CA VAL A 984 39.60 -74.20 50.66
C VAL A 984 39.78 -72.87 51.39
N GLU A 985 40.52 -72.89 52.49
CA GLU A 985 40.67 -71.74 53.39
C GLU A 985 41.67 -70.66 52.90
N SER A 986 41.62 -69.51 53.55
CA SER A 986 42.44 -68.33 53.28
C SER A 986 43.94 -68.55 53.44
N LYS A 987 44.74 -67.83 52.64
CA LYS A 987 46.07 -67.36 53.07
C LYS A 987 46.07 -65.85 53.28
N ILE A 988 46.14 -65.45 54.54
CA ILE A 988 46.41 -64.08 54.96
C ILE A 988 47.87 -63.73 54.63
N ALA A 989 48.11 -62.54 54.08
CA ALA A 989 49.43 -61.90 54.12
C ALA A 989 49.44 -60.86 55.25
N GLN A 990 50.33 -61.05 56.23
CA GLN A 990 50.32 -60.32 57.50
C GLN A 990 51.38 -59.20 57.50
N ALA A 991 50.98 -57.95 57.76
CA ALA A 991 51.89 -56.81 57.81
C ALA A 991 51.53 -55.81 58.93
N CYS A 992 51.97 -56.11 60.15
CA CYS A 992 52.17 -55.15 61.25
C CYS A 992 53.69 -54.88 61.34
N THR A 993 54.26 -53.74 61.76
CA THR A 993 53.84 -52.46 62.39
C THR A 993 55.10 -51.55 62.44
N PRO A 994 55.21 -50.39 63.14
CA PRO A 994 54.22 -49.49 63.78
C PRO A 994 54.39 -47.97 63.45
N ARG A 995 53.29 -47.19 63.59
CA ARG A 995 53.14 -45.95 64.41
C ARG A 995 52.02 -45.05 63.85
N GLY A 996 51.20 -44.47 64.73
CA GLY A 996 50.24 -43.40 64.36
C GLY A 996 48.76 -43.77 64.54
N ARG A 997 48.21 -43.50 65.74
CA ARG A 997 46.84 -43.75 66.22
C ARG A 997 45.67 -43.59 65.20
N GLN A 998 44.79 -44.61 65.27
CA GLN A 998 43.31 -44.54 65.32
C GLN A 998 42.48 -44.18 64.07
N ASN A 999 41.61 -45.14 63.71
CA ASN A 999 40.19 -45.03 63.30
C ASN A 999 39.87 -44.20 62.02
N ALA A 1000 39.09 -44.69 61.04
CA ALA A 1000 38.17 -45.83 61.01
C ALA A 1000 38.03 -46.42 59.59
N SER A 1001 37.44 -47.62 59.46
CA SER A 1001 37.15 -48.26 58.18
C SER A 1001 36.12 -47.48 57.37
N THR A 1002 36.41 -47.19 56.10
CA THR A 1002 35.50 -46.54 55.15
C THR A 1002 35.17 -47.44 53.96
N PHE A 1003 33.88 -47.48 53.60
CA PHE A 1003 33.38 -48.20 52.42
C PHE A 1003 33.58 -47.34 51.15
N ILE A 1004 34.12 -47.93 50.08
CA ILE A 1004 34.40 -47.24 48.82
C ILE A 1004 33.53 -47.82 47.70
N ALA A 1005 32.57 -47.03 47.22
CA ALA A 1005 31.75 -47.37 46.06
C ALA A 1005 32.38 -46.79 44.78
N THR A 1006 32.93 -47.64 43.92
CA THR A 1006 33.59 -47.22 42.66
C THR A 1006 32.63 -47.16 41.48
N GLY A 1007 31.70 -46.19 41.49
CA GLY A 1007 30.76 -45.91 40.40
C GLY A 1007 31.08 -44.61 39.65
N ARG A 1008 30.92 -44.60 38.32
CA ARG A 1008 31.05 -43.38 37.49
C ARG A 1008 29.66 -42.89 37.08
N GLY A 1009 29.18 -41.76 37.60
CA GLY A 1009 27.96 -41.12 37.04
C GLY A 1009 27.07 -40.31 37.98
N GLY A 1010 27.44 -39.06 38.24
CA GLY A 1010 26.52 -37.89 38.17
C GLY A 1010 25.34 -37.70 39.14
N LEU A 1011 24.81 -38.72 39.83
CA LEU A 1011 23.60 -38.59 40.65
C LEU A 1011 23.91 -38.42 42.16
N PRO A 1012 23.18 -37.54 42.89
CA PRO A 1012 23.31 -37.40 44.34
C PRO A 1012 22.70 -38.60 45.07
N LEU A 1013 23.26 -38.95 46.23
CA LEU A 1013 22.90 -40.17 46.98
C LEU A 1013 21.71 -40.01 47.94
N SER A 1014 21.02 -38.86 47.95
CA SER A 1014 19.74 -38.70 48.64
C SER A 1014 18.89 -37.55 48.04
N PRO A 1015 17.55 -37.54 48.24
CA PRO A 1015 16.66 -36.56 47.60
C PRO A 1015 16.88 -35.09 48.02
N ASN A 1016 17.56 -34.85 49.14
CA ASN A 1016 17.66 -33.52 49.77
C ASN A 1016 18.98 -32.79 49.44
N GLN A 1017 19.77 -33.29 48.48
CA GLN A 1017 21.13 -32.77 48.20
C GLN A 1017 21.17 -31.97 46.88
N PRO A 1018 21.53 -30.67 46.89
CA PRO A 1018 21.46 -29.82 45.70
C PRO A 1018 22.53 -30.16 44.65
N VAL A 1019 22.09 -30.40 43.41
CA VAL A 1019 22.96 -30.77 42.28
C VAL A 1019 23.78 -29.56 41.81
N ARG A 1020 25.09 -29.58 42.06
CA ARG A 1020 26.03 -28.60 41.51
C ARG A 1020 26.53 -29.04 40.13
N LYS A 1021 26.11 -28.36 39.06
CA LYS A 1021 26.77 -28.48 37.74
C LYS A 1021 28.25 -28.06 37.87
N ARG A 1022 29.17 -28.88 37.35
CA ARG A 1022 30.59 -28.51 37.17
C ARG A 1022 30.79 -28.01 35.73
N ALA A 1023 31.55 -26.95 35.55
CA ALA A 1023 31.81 -26.37 34.24
C ALA A 1023 32.67 -27.31 33.36
N VAL A 1024 32.40 -27.30 32.05
CA VAL A 1024 33.30 -27.90 31.06
C VAL A 1024 34.43 -26.89 30.80
N ILE A 1025 35.66 -27.30 31.05
CA ILE A 1025 36.85 -26.57 30.65
C ILE A 1025 37.37 -27.21 29.36
N ALA A 1026 37.35 -26.46 28.26
CA ALA A 1026 38.13 -26.81 27.07
C ALA A 1026 39.56 -26.30 27.25
N ASN A 1027 40.56 -27.17 27.02
CA ASN A 1027 41.96 -26.77 27.14
C ASN A 1027 42.33 -25.79 26.02
N TRP A 1028 42.99 -24.68 26.39
CA TRP A 1028 43.73 -23.82 25.47
C TRP A 1028 45.24 -24.08 25.62
N ILE A 1029 46.01 -23.68 24.60
CA ILE A 1029 47.43 -24.00 24.45
C ILE A 1029 48.32 -23.07 25.30
N ASP A 1030 49.40 -23.63 25.85
CA ASP A 1030 50.38 -22.91 26.68
C ASP A 1030 51.15 -21.79 25.95
N LEU A 1031 51.39 -20.69 26.67
CA LEU A 1031 52.58 -19.84 26.50
C LEU A 1031 53.10 -19.38 27.88
N PRO A 1032 54.42 -19.09 28.02
CA PRO A 1032 55.11 -19.23 29.31
C PRO A 1032 55.08 -18.02 30.25
N SER A 1033 55.53 -18.29 31.48
CA SER A 1033 55.52 -17.40 32.64
C SER A 1033 56.43 -16.17 32.57
N GLN A 1034 56.00 -15.08 33.23
CA GLN A 1034 56.91 -14.26 34.04
C GLN A 1034 56.22 -13.73 35.30
N ASN A 1035 56.89 -13.88 36.46
CA ASN A 1035 56.49 -13.30 37.73
C ASN A 1035 57.22 -11.97 37.97
N ARG A 1036 56.50 -10.89 38.29
CA ARG A 1036 56.91 -9.99 39.38
C ARG A 1036 55.72 -9.21 39.95
N ILE A 1037 55.84 -8.92 41.24
CA ILE A 1037 54.77 -8.51 42.14
C ILE A 1037 54.79 -6.98 42.27
N GLU A 1038 53.63 -6.33 42.16
CA GLU A 1038 53.02 -5.48 43.21
C GLU A 1038 51.76 -4.77 42.69
N VAL A 1039 50.66 -4.84 43.44
CA VAL A 1039 49.41 -4.17 43.11
C VAL A 1039 48.89 -3.43 44.35
N VAL A 1040 49.03 -2.10 44.32
CA VAL A 1040 48.31 -1.20 45.23
C VAL A 1040 46.82 -1.32 44.91
N ARG A 1041 46.02 -1.81 45.87
CA ARG A 1041 44.56 -1.79 45.74
C ARG A 1041 44.06 -0.35 45.87
N ASN A 1042 43.49 0.18 44.79
CA ASN A 1042 42.56 1.30 44.84
C ASN A 1042 41.30 0.96 44.05
N SER A 1043 40.15 1.37 44.56
CA SER A 1043 38.84 0.86 44.15
C SER A 1043 38.34 1.40 42.81
N LYS A 1044 37.64 0.56 42.05
CA LYS A 1044 36.55 1.01 41.15
C LYS A 1044 35.24 0.34 41.57
N GLN A 1045 34.16 1.09 41.42
CA GLN A 1045 32.86 0.75 41.97
C GLN A 1045 32.18 -0.38 41.18
N GLU A 1046 31.57 -1.29 41.92
CA GLU A 1046 30.51 -2.16 41.41
C GLU A 1046 29.24 -1.31 41.27
N VAL A 1047 28.60 -1.33 40.10
CA VAL A 1047 27.36 -0.57 39.86
C VAL A 1047 26.19 -1.48 40.16
N GLU A 1048 25.59 -1.31 41.33
CA GLU A 1048 24.39 -2.04 41.72
C GLU A 1048 23.27 -1.83 40.70
N ARG A 1049 22.68 -2.93 40.23
CA ARG A 1049 21.44 -2.88 39.46
C ARG A 1049 20.30 -2.54 40.41
N LYS A 1050 19.75 -1.32 40.31
CA LYS A 1050 18.49 -0.99 40.97
C LYS A 1050 17.41 -1.97 40.53
N THR A 1051 16.75 -2.60 41.49
CA THR A 1051 15.48 -3.31 41.29
C THR A 1051 14.43 -2.33 40.77
N ILE A 1052 13.66 -2.76 39.78
CA ILE A 1052 12.46 -2.04 39.35
C ILE A 1052 11.35 -2.38 40.36
N VAL A 1053 10.65 -1.36 40.85
CA VAL A 1053 9.52 -1.48 41.76
C VAL A 1053 8.32 -0.83 41.09
N GLU A 1054 7.17 -1.50 41.15
CA GLU A 1054 5.93 -0.99 40.56
C GLU A 1054 5.41 0.21 41.35
N ALA A 1055 4.90 1.22 40.64
CA ALA A 1055 4.37 2.42 41.28
C ALA A 1055 2.97 2.16 41.85
N GLN A 1056 2.83 2.33 43.16
CA GLN A 1056 1.64 2.00 43.94
C GLN A 1056 0.72 3.23 44.16
N LYS A 1057 1.20 4.44 43.84
CA LYS A 1057 0.44 5.68 44.02
C LYS A 1057 0.83 6.77 43.01
N PHE A 1058 -0.12 7.67 42.75
CA PHE A 1058 0.12 8.92 42.03
C PHE A 1058 0.13 10.09 43.02
N VAL A 1059 1.05 11.04 42.85
CA VAL A 1059 1.14 12.29 43.62
C VAL A 1059 1.25 13.45 42.64
N VAL A 1060 0.46 14.51 42.84
CA VAL A 1060 0.55 15.73 42.02
C VAL A 1060 1.51 16.71 42.69
N ASP A 1061 2.45 17.25 41.91
CA ASP A 1061 3.43 18.22 42.39
C ASP A 1061 2.86 19.67 42.41
N LYS A 1062 3.65 20.63 42.91
CA LYS A 1062 3.22 22.03 43.04
C LYS A 1062 3.06 22.80 41.71
N ASN A 1063 3.51 22.24 40.60
CA ASN A 1063 3.33 22.79 39.24
C ASN A 1063 2.11 22.16 38.53
N GLY A 1064 1.60 21.04 39.05
CA GLY A 1064 0.49 20.27 38.48
C GLY A 1064 0.91 18.97 37.81
N ASP A 1065 2.21 18.62 37.84
CA ASP A 1065 2.72 17.41 37.20
C ASP A 1065 2.42 16.16 38.04
N VAL A 1066 1.99 15.09 37.39
CA VAL A 1066 1.58 13.84 38.06
C VAL A 1066 2.73 12.85 38.10
N LEU A 1067 3.21 12.54 39.31
CA LEU A 1067 4.34 11.65 39.58
C LEU A 1067 3.86 10.28 40.07
N LEU A 1068 4.41 9.22 39.45
CA LEU A 1068 4.25 7.83 39.87
C LEU A 1068 5.28 7.49 40.97
N VAL A 1069 4.82 6.97 42.11
CA VAL A 1069 5.69 6.60 43.25
C VAL A 1069 5.36 5.21 43.80
N ALA A 1070 6.38 4.52 44.29
CA ALA A 1070 6.25 3.31 45.10
C ALA A 1070 6.33 3.65 46.60
N GLU A 1071 5.66 2.87 47.43
CA GLU A 1071 5.55 3.08 48.88
C GLU A 1071 6.66 2.29 49.60
N SER A 1072 7.55 3.00 50.29
CA SER A 1072 8.71 2.41 50.98
C SER A 1072 8.40 2.10 52.45
N GLU A 1073 8.83 0.93 52.94
CA GLU A 1073 8.70 0.54 54.35
C GLU A 1073 9.36 1.56 55.32
N GLU A 1074 8.87 1.58 56.56
CA GLU A 1074 9.14 2.65 57.53
C GLU A 1074 10.61 2.77 57.97
N GLY A 1075 11.22 3.91 57.64
CA GLY A 1075 12.57 4.30 58.08
C GLY A 1075 12.62 5.68 58.73
N GLY A 1076 11.72 5.96 59.68
CA GLY A 1076 11.52 7.32 60.20
C GLY A 1076 12.61 7.82 61.16
N TYR A 1077 13.01 9.09 61.04
CA TYR A 1077 13.61 9.85 62.15
C TYR A 1077 13.43 11.39 62.04
N ARG A 1078 12.63 11.94 62.97
CA ARG A 1078 12.60 13.31 63.53
C ARG A 1078 12.35 14.57 62.64
N ASN A 1079 11.46 15.39 63.17
CA ASN A 1079 11.20 16.79 62.83
C ASN A 1079 12.45 17.70 62.83
N SER A 1080 12.43 18.70 61.95
CA SER A 1080 12.83 20.07 62.28
C SER A 1080 11.97 21.07 61.48
N GLU A 1081 11.69 22.23 62.07
CA GLU A 1081 10.81 23.27 61.51
C GLU A 1081 11.46 23.99 60.29
N PHE A 1082 10.66 24.52 59.35
CA PHE A 1082 10.38 25.99 59.29
C PHE A 1082 9.55 26.43 58.05
N ASN A 1083 8.51 27.23 58.33
CA ASN A 1083 7.85 28.32 57.58
C ASN A 1083 7.59 28.31 56.05
N CYS A 1084 6.53 29.05 55.71
CA CYS A 1084 6.06 29.36 54.36
C CYS A 1084 6.99 30.28 53.56
N GLY A 1085 6.88 30.17 52.23
CA GLY A 1085 7.36 31.13 51.21
C GLY A 1085 6.59 30.94 49.93
#